data_AF-D6AS59-F1
#
_entry.id   AF-D6AS59-F1
#
_cell.length_a   1.000
_cell.length_b   1.000
_cell.length_c   1.000
_cell.angle_alpha   90.00
_cell.angle_beta   90.00
_cell.angle_gamma   90.00
#
_symmetry.space_group_name_H-M   'P 1'
#
loop_
_entity.id
_entity.type
_entity.pdbx_description
1 polymer ?
#
loop_
_entity_poly.entity_id
_entity_poly.type
_entity_poly.pdbx_seq_one_letter_code
_entity_poly.pdbx_strand_id
1 'polypeptide(L)'
;MARFLSPQRKVEIVQPRSTKEFDLSVVVPVEDLGELGGSPATDGDSGQADKPSIWPHVEERIADLVQSHRSTIVFANSRRLAERLCNRLNEIAYERATGTAFDPDDPAPALPEAHAPAEIMAQSGAGKGAPALLARAHHGSVSKEQRAQVEEDLKAGRLPAVVATSSLELGIDMGAVDLVVQVESPPSVASGLQRVGRAGHQVGAVSTGVVFPKYRGDLVQAAVVTERMREGAIEALRIPANPLDVLAQQLVAMVALDSWQTDDLLALVRRAAPFASLPESAFTAVLDMLAGRYPSDAFAELRPRVVWDRVGGTVTGRPGAQRLAVTSGGTIPDRGLFGVFLAGADPKKGGGRVGELDEEMVYESRVGDVFTLGTTSWRIEDITRDRVLVSPAPGVPGRLPFWKGDQLGRPLELGRALGAFLREIGGLSDEDARLRLLAAGLDAWAADNILAYLDEQRRACGHVPDDRTILVERFRDELGDWRVVVHSPFGAQVHAPWALALSARLGERYGMDAQVMHADDGIVLRLPDADMMGLDLLDFDPPGTSDAGKDDPPPATLAYDSDQPPVAAADVVFDQGEVQQIVTDQVGGSALFAARFRECAARALLLPRRSPGKRTPLWQQRQRASQLLQVASEFGSFPIVLEAVRECLQDVFDVPGLTELMGDLEARRVRLVEVTTQEPSPFARSLLFGYVAQFLYEGDSPLAERRAAALSLDSHLLAELLGQAELRELLDPEVLTELERELQWLTEDRRVKDAEGVADLLRVLGPLTDAELAERGAEPSWAPELATARRAIQVRIAGADHWAAIEDAGRLRDALGTALPVGVPEAFTEPVKDPLGDLLARYARTHGPFTAARAAERFGLGTAVTDGALQRLSASGRTVQGEFHPAGIGQEWCDATVLRRLRRRSLAALRQELEPVPPAALASFLPQWQHFGSHRLRGIDGLARAVEQLQGAPVPASALEKLILPSRVLGYTPAMLDELTTTGEVVWAGAGALPGKDGWVSLYLADSAPLLLPPPHPLELSALHESVLTTLSGG
;
A
#
# COMPACT_ATOMS: atom_id res chain seq x y z
N MET A 1 16.02 -3.23 -31.07
CA MET A 1 15.42 -1.91 -31.40
C MET A 1 14.79 -1.84 -32.79
N ALA A 2 15.48 -2.18 -33.89
CA ALA A 2 14.90 -2.10 -35.25
C ALA A 2 13.56 -2.85 -35.41
N ARG A 3 13.46 -4.06 -34.84
CA ARG A 3 12.20 -4.84 -34.80
C ARG A 3 11.06 -4.12 -34.08
N PHE A 4 11.36 -3.32 -33.04
CA PHE A 4 10.34 -2.54 -32.35
C PHE A 4 9.82 -1.39 -33.22
N LEU A 5 10.75 -0.67 -33.88
CA LEU A 5 10.42 0.46 -34.75
C LEU A 5 9.65 0.06 -36.01
N SER A 6 10.06 -1.03 -36.66
CA SER A 6 9.36 -1.57 -37.83
C SER A 6 9.45 -3.10 -37.83
N PRO A 7 8.45 -3.79 -37.24
CA PRO A 7 8.47 -5.26 -37.15
C PRO A 7 8.24 -5.94 -38.50
N GLN A 8 7.49 -5.32 -39.41
CA GLN A 8 7.09 -5.92 -40.69
C GLN A 8 7.83 -5.36 -41.90
N ARG A 9 8.43 -4.16 -41.78
CA ARG A 9 9.16 -3.52 -42.89
C ARG A 9 10.65 -3.66 -42.67
N LYS A 10 11.40 -3.68 -43.78
CA LYS A 10 12.85 -3.63 -43.73
C LYS A 10 13.30 -2.31 -43.10
N VAL A 11 14.11 -2.39 -42.04
CA VAL A 11 14.79 -1.25 -41.43
C VAL A 11 16.25 -1.30 -41.85
N GLU A 12 16.74 -0.24 -42.47
CA GLU A 12 18.18 -0.06 -42.68
C GLU A 12 18.80 0.48 -41.39
N ILE A 13 19.65 -0.32 -40.76
CA ILE A 13 20.34 0.06 -39.52
C ILE A 13 21.59 0.85 -39.90
N VAL A 14 21.57 2.16 -39.66
CA VAL A 14 22.73 3.03 -39.83
C VAL A 14 23.51 3.06 -38.53
N GLN A 15 24.56 2.24 -38.45
CA GLN A 15 25.44 2.14 -37.28
C GLN A 15 26.91 2.36 -37.70
N PRO A 16 27.29 3.61 -38.03
CA PRO A 16 28.69 3.93 -38.29
C PRO A 16 29.50 3.70 -37.02
N ARG A 17 30.82 3.55 -37.17
CA ARG A 17 31.73 3.43 -36.03
C ARG A 17 31.57 4.68 -35.14
N SER A 18 31.21 4.47 -33.88
CA SER A 18 31.19 5.54 -32.90
C SER A 18 32.63 5.96 -32.58
N THR A 19 32.90 7.26 -32.59
CA THR A 19 34.17 7.87 -32.19
C THR A 19 34.00 8.72 -30.93
N LYS A 20 32.94 8.49 -30.16
CA LYS A 20 32.67 9.25 -28.93
C LYS A 20 33.69 8.84 -27.87
N GLU A 21 34.39 9.83 -27.33
CA GLU A 21 35.34 9.65 -26.24
C GLU A 21 34.68 10.06 -24.91
N PHE A 22 34.89 9.24 -23.88
CA PHE A 22 34.40 9.46 -22.53
C PHE A 22 35.59 9.53 -21.57
N ASP A 23 35.63 10.59 -20.77
CA ASP A 23 36.57 10.73 -19.66
C ASP A 23 35.80 10.48 -18.35
N LEU A 24 35.83 9.24 -17.89
CA LEU A 24 35.04 8.80 -16.74
C LEU A 24 35.93 8.49 -15.55
N SER A 25 35.62 9.00 -14.36
CA SER A 25 36.32 8.62 -13.14
C SER A 25 35.35 8.20 -12.03
N VAL A 26 35.82 7.27 -11.19
CA VAL A 26 35.14 6.89 -9.95
C VAL A 26 35.98 7.44 -8.80
N VAL A 27 35.37 8.34 -8.01
CA VAL A 27 36.06 9.12 -6.99
C VAL A 27 35.49 8.79 -5.62
N VAL A 28 36.37 8.47 -4.68
CA VAL A 28 36.02 8.30 -3.26
C VAL A 28 36.65 9.46 -2.49
N PRO A 29 35.89 10.26 -1.73
CA PRO A 29 36.42 11.47 -1.11
C PRO A 29 37.07 11.24 0.26
N VAL A 30 37.11 9.98 0.74
CA VAL A 30 37.67 9.58 2.04
C VAL A 30 38.66 8.44 1.85
N GLU A 31 39.68 8.37 2.71
CA GLU A 31 40.69 7.31 2.65
C GLU A 31 40.09 5.93 2.94
N ASP A 32 39.15 5.85 3.87
CA ASP A 32 38.47 4.61 4.25
C ASP A 32 36.95 4.80 4.37
N LEU A 33 36.17 4.08 3.55
CA LEU A 33 34.71 4.04 3.59
C LEU A 33 34.13 3.15 4.70
N GLY A 34 34.94 2.28 5.30
CA GLY A 34 34.57 1.40 6.41
C GLY A 34 34.73 2.07 7.77
N GLU A 35 35.63 3.04 7.88
CA GLU A 35 35.87 3.86 9.08
C GLU A 35 35.69 5.34 8.75
N LEU A 36 34.44 5.80 8.73
CA LEU A 36 34.13 7.22 8.54
C LEU A 36 34.53 8.01 9.80
N GLY A 37 35.63 8.75 9.72
CA GLY A 37 36.07 9.65 10.80
C GLY A 37 35.05 10.76 11.10
N GLY A 38 35.00 11.22 12.35
CA GLY A 38 34.28 12.45 12.72
C GLY A 38 34.93 13.68 12.08
N SER A 39 34.10 14.63 11.66
CA SER A 39 34.52 15.86 10.96
C SER A 39 35.61 16.63 11.73
N PRO A 40 36.63 17.23 11.08
CA PRO A 40 37.59 18.06 11.76
C PRO A 40 36.99 19.44 12.12
N ALA A 41 36.67 19.61 13.40
CA ALA A 41 36.56 20.84 14.20
C ALA A 41 35.45 21.87 13.92
N THR A 42 34.48 21.93 14.84
CA THR A 42 34.05 23.18 15.48
C THR A 42 34.12 23.00 17.00
N ASP A 43 35.10 23.63 17.66
CA ASP A 43 35.12 23.77 19.12
C ASP A 43 33.94 24.64 19.56
N GLY A 44 32.83 23.99 19.91
CA GLY A 44 31.61 24.63 20.42
C GLY A 44 30.86 23.66 21.31
N ASP A 45 30.68 24.05 22.58
CA ASP A 45 30.13 23.26 23.68
C ASP A 45 28.61 22.98 23.51
N SER A 46 28.25 22.11 22.57
CA SER A 46 26.90 21.56 22.45
C SER A 46 26.97 20.04 22.22
N GLY A 47 26.59 19.26 23.24
CA GLY A 47 26.68 17.80 23.29
C GLY A 47 25.74 17.03 22.35
N GLN A 48 25.84 17.24 21.03
CA GLN A 48 25.42 16.27 20.01
C GLN A 48 26.69 15.77 19.31
N ALA A 49 27.12 14.56 19.64
CA ALA A 49 28.17 13.89 18.89
C ALA A 49 27.71 13.70 17.43
N ASP A 50 28.40 14.35 16.49
CA ASP A 50 28.16 14.22 15.06
C ASP A 50 28.26 12.74 14.65
N LYS A 51 27.20 12.22 14.00
CA LYS A 51 27.22 10.86 13.45
C LYS A 51 28.20 10.81 12.26
N PRO A 52 29.08 9.81 12.19
CA PRO A 52 30.00 9.66 11.07
C PRO A 52 29.24 9.44 9.76
N SER A 53 29.53 10.26 8.74
CA SER A 53 28.80 10.29 7.46
C SER A 53 29.75 10.69 6.33
N ILE A 54 29.64 10.03 5.18
CA ILE A 54 30.40 10.37 3.97
C ILE A 54 29.91 11.66 3.29
N TRP A 55 28.66 12.07 3.58
CA TRP A 55 27.97 13.13 2.83
C TRP A 55 28.69 14.48 2.84
N PRO A 56 29.20 14.99 3.98
CA PRO A 56 29.93 16.27 3.98
C PRO A 56 31.12 16.27 3.00
N HIS A 57 31.89 15.18 2.96
CA HIS A 57 33.03 15.05 2.05
C HIS A 57 32.62 14.93 0.58
N VAL A 58 31.53 14.19 0.29
CA VAL A 58 30.96 14.10 -1.07
C VAL A 58 30.46 15.47 -1.52
N GLU A 59 29.70 16.17 -0.67
CA GLU A 59 29.08 17.46 -0.98
C GLU A 59 30.12 18.56 -1.22
N GLU A 60 31.17 18.62 -0.38
CA GLU A 60 32.30 19.52 -0.59
C GLU A 60 33.03 19.24 -1.91
N ARG A 61 33.28 17.96 -2.20
CA ARG A 61 33.97 17.58 -3.43
C ARG A 61 33.14 17.89 -4.68
N ILE A 62 31.82 17.70 -4.62
CA ILE A 62 30.91 18.10 -5.69
C ILE A 62 30.92 19.62 -5.84
N ALA A 63 30.90 20.39 -4.75
CA ALA A 63 30.98 21.85 -4.81
C ALA A 63 32.29 22.32 -5.48
N ASP A 64 33.42 21.69 -5.17
CA ASP A 64 34.72 21.97 -5.81
C ASP A 64 34.70 21.67 -7.32
N LEU A 65 34.09 20.54 -7.71
CA LEU A 65 33.92 20.17 -9.12
C LEU A 65 33.02 21.15 -9.86
N VAL A 66 31.92 21.59 -9.25
CA VAL A 66 31.03 22.62 -9.82
C VAL A 66 31.78 23.95 -10.01
N GLN A 67 32.57 24.37 -9.02
CA GLN A 67 33.30 25.65 -9.08
C GLN A 67 34.47 25.65 -10.07
N SER A 68 35.01 24.48 -10.41
CA SER A 68 36.11 24.32 -11.37
C SER A 68 35.63 24.18 -12.83
N HIS A 69 34.32 24.05 -13.06
CA HIS A 69 33.72 23.86 -14.38
C HIS A 69 32.74 24.98 -14.73
N ARG A 70 32.39 25.12 -16.01
CA ARG A 70 31.49 26.18 -16.45
C ARG A 70 30.05 25.88 -16.07
N SER A 71 29.60 24.66 -16.32
CA SER A 71 28.24 24.23 -15.99
C SER A 71 28.20 22.71 -15.78
N THR A 72 27.66 22.30 -14.64
CA THR A 72 27.65 20.90 -14.20
C THR A 72 26.24 20.36 -14.03
N ILE A 73 25.99 19.14 -14.48
CA ILE A 73 24.77 18.40 -14.12
C ILE A 73 25.11 17.37 -13.06
N VAL A 74 24.47 17.46 -11.89
CA VAL A 74 24.57 16.46 -10.81
C VAL A 74 23.34 15.57 -10.87
N PHE A 75 23.51 14.30 -11.25
CA PHE A 75 22.44 13.32 -11.25
C PHE A 75 22.31 12.64 -9.88
N ALA A 76 21.08 12.62 -9.37
CA ALA A 76 20.68 11.88 -8.19
C ALA A 76 19.59 10.86 -8.54
N ASN A 77 19.67 9.66 -7.96
CA ASN A 77 18.72 8.58 -8.27
C ASN A 77 17.31 8.77 -7.63
N SER A 78 17.13 9.76 -6.74
CA SER A 78 15.82 10.08 -6.15
C SER A 78 15.54 11.58 -6.06
N ARG A 79 14.25 11.95 -6.07
CA ARG A 79 13.82 13.37 -5.95
C ARG A 79 14.23 13.99 -4.62
N ARG A 80 14.09 13.25 -3.52
CA ARG A 80 14.48 13.71 -2.18
C ARG A 80 15.98 13.98 -2.10
N LEU A 81 16.79 13.09 -2.69
CA LEU A 81 18.24 13.30 -2.73
C LEU A 81 18.62 14.50 -3.60
N ALA A 82 17.94 14.70 -4.73
CA ALA A 82 18.18 15.86 -5.60
C ALA A 82 17.93 17.19 -4.87
N GLU A 83 16.81 17.31 -4.15
CA GLU A 83 16.48 18.50 -3.35
C GLU A 83 17.50 18.70 -2.22
N ARG A 84 17.83 17.63 -1.47
CA ARG A 84 18.80 17.70 -0.37
C ARG A 84 20.18 18.16 -0.84
N LEU A 85 20.70 17.56 -1.92
CA LEU A 85 21.99 17.95 -2.48
C LEU A 85 21.96 19.37 -3.03
N CYS A 86 20.87 19.78 -3.69
CA CYS A 86 20.73 21.14 -4.19
C CYS A 86 20.82 22.17 -3.06
N ASN A 87 20.10 21.95 -1.96
CA ASN A 87 20.15 22.84 -0.80
C ASN A 87 21.54 22.87 -0.18
N ARG A 88 22.16 21.71 0.03
CA ARG A 88 23.46 21.63 0.68
C ARG A 88 24.59 22.24 -0.14
N LEU A 89 24.56 22.09 -1.47
CA LEU A 89 25.51 22.77 -2.36
C LEU A 89 25.38 24.30 -2.30
N ASN A 90 24.15 24.82 -2.16
CA ASN A 90 23.92 26.24 -1.99
C ASN A 90 24.37 26.75 -0.61
N GLU A 91 24.17 25.96 0.46
CA GLU A 91 24.69 26.26 1.80
C GLU A 91 26.22 26.35 1.80
N ILE A 92 26.91 25.35 1.25
CA ILE A 92 28.38 25.34 1.13
C ILE A 92 28.87 26.55 0.33
N ALA A 93 28.18 26.90 -0.77
CA ALA A 93 28.52 28.08 -1.56
C ALA A 93 28.34 29.38 -0.78
N TYR A 94 27.30 29.47 0.04
CA TYR A 94 27.03 30.62 0.88
C TYR A 94 28.08 30.75 1.99
N GLU A 95 28.36 29.68 2.73
CA GLU A 95 29.39 29.63 3.78
C GLU A 95 30.76 30.05 3.24
N ARG A 96 31.16 29.56 2.06
CA ARG A 96 32.40 29.94 1.38
C ARG A 96 32.44 31.42 0.96
N ALA A 97 31.29 32.00 0.61
CA ALA A 97 31.19 33.38 0.13
C ALA A 97 31.11 34.41 1.28
N THR A 98 30.51 34.06 2.42
CA THR A 98 30.27 34.97 3.55
C THR A 98 31.24 34.77 4.71
N GLY A 99 31.86 33.59 4.84
CA GLY A 99 32.74 33.24 5.95
C GLY A 99 32.01 33.05 7.29
N THR A 100 30.67 32.97 7.28
CA THR A 100 29.82 32.72 8.46
C THR A 100 29.05 31.42 8.26
N ALA A 101 29.06 30.55 9.26
CA ALA A 101 28.20 29.35 9.29
C ALA A 101 26.72 29.77 9.22
N PHE A 102 25.91 28.99 8.51
CA PHE A 102 24.48 29.25 8.38
C PHE A 102 23.78 29.02 9.74
N ASP A 103 23.17 30.06 10.30
CA ASP A 103 22.36 29.99 11.54
C ASP A 103 20.86 29.93 11.16
N PRO A 104 20.14 28.82 11.46
CA PRO A 104 18.71 28.70 11.16
C PRO A 104 17.82 29.69 11.93
N ASP A 105 18.31 30.25 13.05
CA ASP A 105 17.51 31.06 13.97
C ASP A 105 17.72 32.58 13.82
N ASP A 106 18.61 33.06 12.93
CA ASP A 106 18.85 34.50 12.68
C ASP A 106 18.24 34.99 11.33
N PRO A 107 17.16 35.80 11.34
CA PRO A 107 16.42 36.15 10.14
C PRO A 107 16.98 37.40 9.44
N ALA A 108 18.10 37.29 8.71
CA ALA A 108 18.36 38.09 7.49
C ALA A 108 19.66 37.71 6.70
N PRO A 109 19.62 37.73 5.35
CA PRO A 109 18.49 37.51 4.46
C PRO A 109 18.39 36.02 4.12
N ALA A 110 17.21 35.45 4.35
CA ALA A 110 16.83 34.12 3.92
C ALA A 110 17.21 33.90 2.44
N LEU A 111 17.83 32.75 2.13
CA LEU A 111 17.83 32.20 0.78
C LEU A 111 16.38 32.24 0.28
N PRO A 112 16.09 32.75 -0.93
CA PRO A 112 14.72 32.92 -1.38
C PRO A 112 14.01 31.56 -1.46
N GLU A 113 13.18 31.26 -0.47
CA GLU A 113 12.21 30.19 -0.54
C GLU A 113 11.29 30.43 -1.74
N ALA A 114 10.97 29.35 -2.45
CA ALA A 114 10.07 29.37 -3.59
C ALA A 114 8.66 29.82 -3.13
N HIS A 115 8.36 31.12 -3.23
CA HIS A 115 7.02 31.66 -3.03
C HIS A 115 6.46 32.29 -4.30
N ALA A 116 5.13 32.17 -4.44
CA ALA A 116 4.34 32.49 -5.62
C ALA A 116 4.44 33.97 -6.04
N PRO A 117 4.42 34.28 -7.36
CA PRO A 117 4.68 35.63 -7.88
C PRO A 117 3.45 36.54 -7.84
N ALA A 118 2.89 36.81 -6.66
CA ALA A 118 1.72 37.69 -6.52
C ALA A 118 1.91 38.90 -5.57
N GLU A 119 3.01 39.01 -4.81
CA GLU A 119 3.10 40.06 -3.76
C GLU A 119 4.27 41.05 -3.88
N ILE A 120 5.03 41.09 -4.98
CA ILE A 120 6.12 42.09 -5.16
C ILE A 120 5.73 43.15 -6.18
N MET A 121 4.80 44.02 -5.79
CA MET A 121 4.60 45.35 -6.41
C MET A 121 4.47 46.43 -5.33
N ALA A 122 5.49 46.57 -4.49
CA ALA A 122 5.78 47.81 -3.78
C ALA A 122 7.10 47.66 -3.03
N GLN A 123 8.19 48.22 -3.57
CA GLN A 123 9.16 49.07 -2.86
C GLN A 123 10.47 49.14 -3.65
N SER A 124 10.67 50.30 -4.27
CA SER A 124 11.95 50.78 -4.77
C SER A 124 12.86 51.11 -3.58
N GLY A 125 13.88 50.29 -3.35
CA GLY A 125 14.93 50.55 -2.37
C GLY A 125 16.11 49.62 -2.63
N ALA A 126 17.32 50.17 -2.74
CA ALA A 126 18.53 49.45 -3.07
C ALA A 126 18.88 48.38 -2.02
N GLY A 127 18.46 47.14 -2.26
CA GLY A 127 18.94 45.97 -1.54
C GLY A 127 20.26 45.49 -2.13
N LYS A 128 21.26 45.22 -1.27
CA LYS A 128 22.41 44.38 -1.66
C LYS A 128 21.83 43.07 -2.20
N GLY A 129 22.03 42.79 -3.49
CA GLY A 129 21.46 41.63 -4.15
C GLY A 129 21.87 40.34 -3.43
N ALA A 130 20.91 39.44 -3.22
CA ALA A 130 21.18 38.10 -2.70
C ALA A 130 22.25 37.42 -3.59
N PRO A 131 23.20 36.68 -2.99
CA PRO A 131 24.21 35.96 -3.76
C PRO A 131 23.53 35.00 -4.74
N ALA A 132 24.10 34.87 -5.95
CA ALA A 132 23.57 33.96 -6.96
C ALA A 132 23.68 32.51 -6.46
N LEU A 133 22.59 31.76 -6.60
CA LEU A 133 22.54 30.34 -6.22
C LEU A 133 23.54 29.54 -7.06
N LEU A 134 24.27 28.63 -6.41
CA LEU A 134 25.22 27.73 -7.07
C LEU A 134 24.48 26.65 -7.88
N ALA A 135 23.41 26.09 -7.30
CA ALA A 135 22.67 24.98 -7.86
C ALA A 135 21.15 25.20 -7.83
N ARG A 136 20.43 24.62 -8.81
CA ARG A 136 18.96 24.50 -8.81
C ARG A 136 18.52 23.05 -9.01
N ALA A 137 17.40 22.66 -8.39
CA ALA A 137 16.83 21.32 -8.55
C ALA A 137 16.00 21.20 -9.85
N HIS A 138 16.03 20.01 -10.46
CA HIS A 138 15.24 19.70 -11.65
C HIS A 138 14.67 18.26 -11.61
N HIS A 139 13.36 18.14 -11.39
CA HIS A 139 12.63 16.87 -11.44
C HIS A 139 11.15 17.09 -11.75
N GLY A 140 10.41 16.01 -12.01
CA GLY A 140 9.00 16.08 -12.46
C GLY A 140 8.01 16.73 -11.48
N SER A 141 8.39 16.97 -10.23
CA SER A 141 7.57 17.71 -9.26
C SER A 141 7.76 19.23 -9.32
N VAL A 142 8.78 19.71 -10.03
CA VAL A 142 9.05 21.14 -10.24
C VAL A 142 8.11 21.68 -11.32
N SER A 143 7.59 22.90 -11.11
CA SER A 143 6.66 23.55 -12.04
C SER A 143 7.24 23.67 -13.45
N LYS A 144 6.38 23.68 -14.47
CA LYS A 144 6.82 23.76 -15.87
C LYS A 144 7.61 25.04 -16.14
N GLU A 145 7.17 26.14 -15.55
CA GLU A 145 7.77 27.47 -15.69
C GLU A 145 9.18 27.49 -15.07
N GLN A 146 9.34 26.93 -13.86
CA GLN A 146 10.65 26.82 -13.22
C GLN A 146 11.60 25.89 -13.98
N ARG A 147 11.10 24.75 -14.48
CA ARG A 147 11.92 23.83 -15.30
C ARG A 147 12.39 24.51 -16.58
N ALA A 148 11.51 25.20 -17.30
CA ALA A 148 11.88 25.95 -18.50
C ALA A 148 12.94 27.02 -18.22
N GLN A 149 12.83 27.73 -17.09
CA GLN A 149 13.84 28.71 -16.68
C GLN A 149 15.19 28.05 -16.35
N VAL A 150 15.19 26.94 -15.61
CA VAL A 150 16.40 26.18 -15.29
C VAL A 150 17.06 25.64 -16.56
N GLU A 151 16.28 25.08 -17.49
CA GLU A 151 16.76 24.59 -18.78
C GLU A 151 17.38 25.72 -19.62
N GLU A 152 16.76 26.90 -19.66
CA GLU A 152 17.28 28.07 -20.39
C GLU A 152 18.57 28.61 -19.75
N ASP A 153 18.60 28.76 -18.43
CA ASP A 153 19.76 29.27 -17.69
C ASP A 153 20.95 28.31 -17.79
N LEU A 154 20.70 27.00 -17.74
CA LEU A 154 21.72 25.98 -17.96
C LEU A 154 22.24 26.02 -19.40
N LYS A 155 21.34 26.09 -20.39
CA LYS A 155 21.73 26.17 -21.81
C LYS A 155 22.55 27.43 -22.14
N ALA A 156 22.23 28.55 -21.48
CA ALA A 156 22.98 29.80 -21.61
C ALA A 156 24.31 29.80 -20.83
N GLY A 157 24.55 28.80 -19.97
CA GLY A 157 25.70 28.76 -19.06
C GLY A 157 25.66 29.84 -17.98
N ARG A 158 24.46 30.32 -17.62
CA ARG A 158 24.25 31.26 -16.50
C ARG A 158 24.14 30.54 -15.16
N LEU A 159 23.74 29.27 -15.18
CA LEU A 159 23.58 28.44 -13.99
C LEU A 159 24.80 27.52 -13.84
N PRO A 160 25.58 27.62 -12.74
CA PRO A 160 26.76 26.79 -12.53
C PRO A 160 26.43 25.31 -12.34
N ALA A 161 25.34 24.98 -11.66
CA ALA A 161 24.92 23.59 -11.50
C ALA A 161 23.41 23.37 -11.53
N VAL A 162 23.00 22.21 -12.05
CA VAL A 162 21.64 21.68 -11.87
C VAL A 162 21.73 20.31 -11.19
N VAL A 163 20.92 20.09 -10.15
CA VAL A 163 20.77 18.77 -9.52
C VAL A 163 19.50 18.13 -10.05
N ALA A 164 19.63 17.06 -10.81
CA ALA A 164 18.54 16.47 -11.57
C ALA A 164 18.35 14.98 -11.31
N THR A 165 17.11 14.51 -11.47
CA THR A 165 16.84 13.07 -11.64
C THR A 165 16.95 12.68 -13.12
N SER A 166 16.38 11.55 -13.53
CA SER A 166 16.25 11.14 -14.94
C SER A 166 15.50 12.15 -15.84
N SER A 167 14.94 13.22 -15.29
CA SER A 167 14.27 14.29 -16.04
C SER A 167 15.15 15.04 -17.06
N LEU A 168 16.48 15.04 -16.87
CA LEU A 168 17.46 15.59 -17.82
C LEU A 168 18.30 14.50 -18.50
N GLU A 169 17.92 13.23 -18.37
CA GLU A 169 18.67 12.10 -18.95
C GLU A 169 18.56 12.07 -20.47
N LEU A 170 17.42 12.50 -21.04
CA LEU A 170 17.10 12.42 -22.47
C LEU A 170 16.72 13.79 -23.06
N GLY A 171 17.20 14.05 -24.28
CA GLY A 171 16.50 14.94 -25.23
C GLY A 171 16.79 16.44 -25.20
N ILE A 172 17.89 16.91 -24.57
CA ILE A 172 18.19 18.34 -24.55
C ILE A 172 19.66 18.61 -24.90
N ASP A 173 19.88 19.54 -25.83
CA ASP A 173 21.21 20.01 -26.20
C ASP A 173 21.69 21.08 -25.22
N MET A 174 22.59 20.67 -24.32
CA MET A 174 23.14 21.49 -23.25
C MET A 174 24.59 21.87 -23.57
N GLY A 175 24.80 22.61 -24.66
CA GLY A 175 26.14 22.91 -25.18
C GLY A 175 27.10 23.67 -24.23
N ALA A 176 26.60 24.22 -23.12
CA ALA A 176 27.41 24.86 -22.08
C ALA A 176 27.89 23.91 -20.98
N VAL A 177 27.34 22.69 -20.89
CA VAL A 177 27.67 21.70 -19.86
C VAL A 177 28.94 20.96 -20.25
N ASP A 178 29.95 21.07 -19.40
CA ASP A 178 31.28 20.47 -19.56
C ASP A 178 31.55 19.35 -18.55
N LEU A 179 30.72 19.20 -17.51
CA LEU A 179 30.83 18.12 -16.53
C LEU A 179 29.48 17.49 -16.17
N VAL A 180 29.48 16.17 -16.02
CA VAL A 180 28.40 15.43 -15.36
C VAL A 180 28.94 14.76 -14.09
N VAL A 181 28.22 14.91 -12.99
CA VAL A 181 28.46 14.20 -11.73
C VAL A 181 27.32 13.22 -11.52
N GLN A 182 27.63 11.97 -11.24
CA GLN A 182 26.65 10.92 -10.95
C GLN A 182 26.84 10.47 -9.49
N VAL A 183 25.86 10.75 -8.65
CA VAL A 183 25.86 10.31 -7.25
C VAL A 183 25.17 8.95 -7.18
N GLU A 184 25.83 7.96 -6.55
CA GLU A 184 25.47 6.53 -6.59
C GLU A 184 25.68 5.92 -7.99
N SER A 185 25.91 4.61 -8.07
CA SER A 185 25.95 3.93 -9.37
C SER A 185 24.67 4.22 -10.18
N PRO A 186 24.80 4.48 -11.49
CA PRO A 186 23.62 4.70 -12.32
C PRO A 186 22.86 3.38 -12.47
N PRO A 187 21.53 3.44 -12.69
CA PRO A 187 20.67 2.25 -12.70
C PRO A 187 20.99 1.24 -13.81
N SER A 188 21.64 1.71 -14.88
CA SER A 188 22.10 0.88 -15.99
C SER A 188 23.26 1.58 -16.69
N VAL A 189 24.07 0.80 -17.42
CA VAL A 189 25.14 1.30 -18.28
C VAL A 189 24.56 2.25 -19.34
N ALA A 190 23.41 1.89 -19.93
CA ALA A 190 22.73 2.75 -20.88
C ALA A 190 22.32 4.11 -20.29
N SER A 191 21.79 4.12 -19.06
CA SER A 191 21.42 5.36 -18.35
C SER A 191 22.66 6.19 -18.04
N GLY A 192 23.73 5.57 -17.55
CA GLY A 192 25.01 6.24 -17.30
C GLY A 192 25.56 6.92 -18.56
N LEU A 193 25.56 6.24 -19.71
CA LEU A 193 25.99 6.81 -20.99
C LEU A 193 25.13 8.00 -21.44
N GLN A 194 23.81 7.91 -21.28
CA GLN A 194 22.89 9.01 -21.63
C GLN A 194 23.09 10.22 -20.72
N ARG A 195 23.29 9.98 -19.42
CA ARG A 195 23.57 11.03 -18.41
C ARG A 195 24.89 11.72 -18.69
N VAL A 196 26.00 10.98 -18.78
CA VAL A 196 27.32 11.57 -19.01
C VAL A 196 27.44 12.18 -20.42
N GLY A 197 26.73 11.63 -21.39
CA GLY A 197 26.63 12.21 -22.74
C GLY A 197 26.07 13.64 -22.78
N ARG A 198 25.52 14.17 -21.66
CA ARG A 198 25.12 15.57 -21.52
C ARG A 198 26.31 16.53 -21.40
N ALA A 199 27.44 16.08 -20.86
CA ALA A 199 28.69 16.84 -20.85
C ALA A 199 29.35 16.79 -22.23
N GLY A 200 29.87 17.91 -22.71
CA GLY A 200 30.56 17.95 -24.01
C GLY A 200 29.66 17.47 -25.14
N HIS A 201 28.40 17.93 -25.17
CA HIS A 201 27.38 17.53 -26.14
C HIS A 201 27.60 18.21 -27.51
N GLN A 202 28.80 18.02 -28.08
CA GLN A 202 29.21 18.51 -29.40
C GLN A 202 29.92 17.38 -30.17
N VAL A 203 29.89 17.42 -31.50
CA VAL A 203 30.56 16.41 -32.33
C VAL A 203 32.07 16.48 -32.09
N GLY A 204 32.67 15.36 -31.69
CA GLY A 204 34.11 15.26 -31.40
C GLY A 204 34.54 15.77 -30.03
N ALA A 205 33.63 16.32 -29.21
CA ALA A 205 33.94 16.69 -27.84
C ALA A 205 33.96 15.46 -26.92
N VAL A 206 34.89 15.47 -25.95
CA VAL A 206 34.97 14.47 -24.88
C VAL A 206 33.85 14.72 -23.88
N SER A 207 33.15 13.66 -23.46
CA SER A 207 32.18 13.75 -22.36
C SER A 207 32.86 13.38 -21.05
N THR A 208 33.01 14.35 -20.15
CA THR A 208 33.61 14.14 -18.82
C THR A 208 32.53 13.80 -17.78
N GLY A 209 32.75 12.72 -17.03
CA GLY A 209 31.83 12.22 -16.01
C GLY A 209 32.56 11.77 -14.74
N VAL A 210 32.05 12.14 -13.58
CA VAL A 210 32.58 11.70 -12.28
C VAL A 210 31.49 10.96 -11.51
N VAL A 211 31.77 9.74 -11.06
CA VAL A 211 30.86 8.90 -10.26
C VAL A 211 31.30 8.91 -8.80
N PHE A 212 30.37 9.21 -7.88
CA PHE A 212 30.58 9.17 -6.44
C PHE A 212 29.80 8.02 -5.80
N PRO A 213 30.49 6.95 -5.37
CA PRO A 213 29.85 5.86 -4.64
C PRO A 213 29.42 6.29 -3.22
N LYS A 214 28.34 5.70 -2.72
CA LYS A 214 27.83 5.99 -1.37
C LYS A 214 28.42 5.10 -0.28
N TYR A 215 28.82 3.88 -0.61
CA TYR A 215 29.37 2.88 0.30
C TYR A 215 30.20 1.85 -0.48
N ARG A 216 30.95 0.98 0.22
CA ARG A 216 31.89 0.03 -0.41
C ARG A 216 31.23 -0.93 -1.42
N GLY A 217 30.01 -1.40 -1.18
CA GLY A 217 29.26 -2.23 -2.14
C GLY A 217 28.86 -1.47 -3.42
N ASP A 218 28.38 -0.23 -3.29
CA ASP A 218 28.07 0.64 -4.44
C ASP A 218 29.33 1.01 -5.23
N LEU A 219 30.50 1.10 -4.58
CA LEU A 219 31.79 1.35 -5.25
C LEU A 219 32.15 0.23 -6.24
N VAL A 220 31.93 -1.03 -5.88
CA VAL A 220 32.14 -2.16 -6.81
C VAL A 220 31.22 -2.04 -8.02
N GLN A 221 29.94 -1.74 -7.81
CA GLN A 221 28.99 -1.55 -8.90
C GLN A 221 29.35 -0.35 -9.78
N ALA A 222 29.74 0.78 -9.17
CA ALA A 222 30.16 1.99 -9.87
C ALA A 222 31.39 1.74 -10.74
N ALA A 223 32.37 0.96 -10.27
CA ALA A 223 33.55 0.57 -11.05
C ALA A 223 33.15 -0.21 -12.31
N VAL A 224 32.36 -1.28 -12.15
CA VAL A 224 31.93 -2.15 -13.25
C VAL A 224 31.07 -1.40 -14.27
N VAL A 225 30.11 -0.60 -13.81
CA VAL A 225 29.24 0.17 -14.69
C VAL A 225 30.06 1.22 -15.46
N THR A 226 30.99 1.90 -14.81
CA THR A 226 31.87 2.90 -15.46
C THR A 226 32.78 2.26 -16.50
N GLU A 227 33.34 1.09 -16.22
CA GLU A 227 34.16 0.33 -17.18
C GLU A 227 33.33 -0.04 -18.42
N ARG A 228 32.13 -0.62 -18.23
CA ARG A 228 31.24 -0.96 -19.34
C ARG A 228 30.74 0.26 -20.12
N MET A 229 30.61 1.43 -19.49
CA MET A 229 30.33 2.68 -20.18
C MET A 229 31.47 3.04 -21.15
N ARG A 230 32.74 2.93 -20.72
CA ARG A 230 33.90 3.19 -21.61
C ARG A 230 33.92 2.27 -22.82
N GLU A 231 33.52 1.01 -22.63
CA GLU A 231 33.46 0.01 -23.70
C GLU A 231 32.19 0.11 -24.57
N GLY A 232 31.17 0.85 -24.14
CA GLY A 232 29.86 0.89 -24.79
C GLY A 232 29.05 -0.40 -24.64
N ALA A 233 29.36 -1.22 -23.63
CA ALA A 233 28.76 -2.53 -23.38
C ALA A 233 27.43 -2.42 -22.61
N ILE A 234 26.40 -1.86 -23.26
CA ILE A 234 25.04 -1.69 -22.70
C ILE A 234 24.26 -3.00 -22.60
N GLU A 235 23.27 -3.03 -21.72
CA GLU A 235 22.39 -4.18 -21.47
C GLU A 235 21.45 -4.47 -22.65
N ALA A 236 21.11 -5.74 -22.85
CA ALA A 236 20.16 -6.15 -23.88
C ALA A 236 18.72 -5.69 -23.58
N LEU A 237 18.07 -5.03 -24.54
CA LEU A 237 16.65 -4.66 -24.46
C LEU A 237 15.74 -5.78 -24.97
N ARG A 238 14.78 -6.20 -24.15
CA ARG A 238 13.70 -7.13 -24.53
C ARG A 238 12.40 -6.35 -24.78
N ILE A 239 11.65 -6.74 -25.80
CA ILE A 239 10.34 -6.16 -26.09
C ILE A 239 9.30 -7.00 -25.34
N PRO A 240 8.47 -6.42 -24.44
CA PRO A 240 7.39 -7.15 -23.80
C PRO A 240 6.46 -7.76 -24.85
N ALA A 241 6.14 -9.05 -24.69
CA ALA A 241 5.30 -9.78 -25.63
C ALA A 241 3.85 -9.79 -25.14
N ASN A 242 2.94 -9.35 -26.01
CA ASN A 242 1.49 -9.36 -25.83
C ASN A 242 0.97 -8.70 -24.53
N PRO A 243 1.36 -7.45 -24.18
CA PRO A 243 0.82 -6.77 -23.00
C PRO A 243 -0.69 -6.49 -23.16
N LEU A 244 -1.54 -7.31 -22.54
CA LEU A 244 -2.99 -7.34 -22.78
C LEU A 244 -3.73 -6.12 -22.22
N ASP A 245 -3.18 -5.49 -21.19
CA ASP A 245 -3.73 -4.27 -20.60
C ASP A 245 -3.52 -3.04 -21.52
N VAL A 246 -2.35 -2.95 -22.17
CA VAL A 246 -2.06 -1.96 -23.23
C VAL A 246 -2.95 -2.24 -24.44
N LEU A 247 -3.12 -3.51 -24.82
CA LEU A 247 -4.07 -3.89 -25.88
C LEU A 247 -5.48 -3.39 -25.56
N ALA A 248 -5.97 -3.65 -24.34
CA ALA A 248 -7.29 -3.22 -23.90
C ALA A 248 -7.46 -1.69 -24.00
N GLN A 249 -6.46 -0.95 -23.50
CA GLN A 249 -6.43 0.51 -23.59
C GLN A 249 -6.50 1.02 -25.03
N GLN A 250 -5.71 0.43 -25.93
CA GLN A 250 -5.65 0.85 -27.33
C GLN A 250 -6.93 0.48 -28.08
N LEU A 251 -7.51 -0.69 -27.84
CA LEU A 251 -8.78 -1.09 -28.45
C LEU A 251 -9.89 -0.10 -28.11
N VAL A 252 -10.03 0.28 -26.84
CA VAL A 252 -11.01 1.29 -26.41
C VAL A 252 -10.75 2.63 -27.11
N ALA A 253 -9.49 3.04 -27.24
CA ALA A 253 -9.14 4.29 -27.91
C ALA A 253 -9.45 4.27 -29.43
N MET A 254 -9.18 3.15 -30.10
CA MET A 254 -9.41 2.98 -31.53
C MET A 254 -10.91 3.01 -31.89
N VAL A 255 -11.74 2.33 -31.10
CA VAL A 255 -13.19 2.26 -31.37
C VAL A 255 -13.98 3.44 -30.79
N ALA A 256 -13.32 4.34 -30.06
CA ALA A 256 -13.95 5.53 -29.49
C ALA A 256 -14.27 6.62 -30.52
N LEU A 257 -13.63 6.58 -31.70
CA LEU A 257 -13.83 7.54 -32.79
C LEU A 257 -14.60 6.91 -33.95
N ASP A 258 -14.25 5.68 -34.31
CA ASP A 258 -14.77 4.98 -35.48
C ASP A 258 -15.26 3.57 -35.11
N SER A 259 -16.16 3.01 -35.94
CA SER A 259 -16.54 1.61 -35.86
C SER A 259 -15.57 0.76 -36.68
N TRP A 260 -15.14 -0.38 -36.15
CA TRP A 260 -14.14 -1.23 -36.79
C TRP A 260 -14.61 -2.67 -36.97
N GLN A 261 -14.15 -3.33 -38.04
CA GLN A 261 -14.26 -4.79 -38.15
C GLN A 261 -13.27 -5.47 -37.21
N THR A 262 -13.70 -6.55 -36.55
CA THR A 262 -12.90 -7.32 -35.58
C THR A 262 -11.61 -7.86 -36.22
N ASP A 263 -11.69 -8.37 -37.44
CA ASP A 263 -10.54 -8.93 -38.16
C ASP A 263 -9.53 -7.83 -38.54
N ASP A 264 -10.01 -6.65 -38.94
CA ASP A 264 -9.16 -5.51 -39.26
C ASP A 264 -8.44 -4.97 -38.02
N LEU A 265 -9.11 -4.95 -36.86
CA LEU A 265 -8.50 -4.61 -35.58
C LEU A 265 -7.36 -5.56 -35.24
N LEU A 266 -7.61 -6.87 -35.30
CA LEU A 266 -6.60 -7.89 -35.02
C LEU A 266 -5.42 -7.79 -35.99
N ALA A 267 -5.70 -7.62 -37.28
CA ALA A 267 -4.68 -7.46 -38.31
C ALA A 267 -3.82 -6.21 -38.07
N LEU A 268 -4.43 -5.08 -37.71
CA LEU A 268 -3.73 -3.84 -37.38
C LEU A 268 -2.89 -3.98 -36.10
N VAL A 269 -3.43 -4.58 -35.04
CA VAL A 269 -2.71 -4.83 -33.78
C VAL A 269 -1.48 -5.71 -34.02
N ARG A 270 -1.61 -6.80 -34.80
CA ARG A 270 -0.48 -7.69 -35.15
C ARG A 270 0.60 -7.03 -36.01
N ARG A 271 0.38 -5.81 -36.52
CA ARG A 271 1.45 -5.01 -37.15
C ARG A 271 2.40 -4.36 -36.15
N ALA A 272 2.02 -4.26 -34.87
CA ALA A 272 2.89 -3.72 -33.83
C ALA A 272 3.80 -4.82 -33.27
N ALA A 273 5.05 -4.47 -32.95
CA ALA A 273 6.06 -5.44 -32.54
C ALA A 273 5.71 -6.23 -31.27
N PRO A 274 5.15 -5.62 -30.21
CA PRO A 274 4.74 -6.35 -29.01
C PRO A 274 3.65 -7.39 -29.27
N PHE A 275 2.82 -7.21 -30.31
CA PHE A 275 1.64 -8.03 -30.59
C PHE A 275 1.78 -8.89 -31.85
N ALA A 276 2.98 -8.98 -32.43
CA ALA A 276 3.20 -9.68 -33.69
C ALA A 276 2.79 -11.18 -33.62
N SER A 277 2.92 -11.79 -32.45
CA SER A 277 2.53 -13.17 -32.15
C SER A 277 1.29 -13.26 -31.24
N LEU A 278 0.44 -12.23 -31.23
CA LEU A 278 -0.76 -12.21 -30.39
C LEU A 278 -1.73 -13.34 -30.80
N PRO A 279 -2.03 -14.30 -29.91
CA PRO A 279 -3.02 -15.33 -30.17
C PRO A 279 -4.40 -14.71 -30.36
N GLU A 280 -5.17 -15.25 -31.30
CA GLU A 280 -6.54 -14.78 -31.56
C GLU A 280 -7.43 -14.97 -30.32
N SER A 281 -7.25 -16.09 -29.60
CA SER A 281 -7.95 -16.36 -28.34
C SER A 281 -7.72 -15.28 -27.28
N ALA A 282 -6.49 -14.79 -27.13
CA ALA A 282 -6.16 -13.72 -26.18
C ALA A 282 -6.78 -12.38 -26.60
N PHE A 283 -6.76 -12.07 -27.89
CA PHE A 283 -7.43 -10.89 -28.44
C PHE A 283 -8.94 -10.93 -28.20
N THR A 284 -9.58 -12.06 -28.50
CA THR A 284 -11.00 -12.29 -28.26
C THR A 284 -11.35 -12.19 -26.78
N ALA A 285 -10.53 -12.75 -25.88
CA ALA A 285 -10.74 -12.66 -24.44
C ALA A 285 -10.68 -11.21 -23.92
N VAL A 286 -9.75 -10.40 -24.43
CA VAL A 286 -9.68 -8.96 -24.10
C VAL A 286 -10.91 -8.21 -24.62
N LEU A 287 -11.34 -8.49 -25.86
CA LEU A 287 -12.56 -7.89 -26.40
C LEU A 287 -13.80 -8.30 -25.61
N ASP A 288 -13.91 -9.55 -25.19
CA ASP A 288 -15.01 -10.04 -24.35
C ASP A 288 -15.09 -9.32 -23.02
N MET A 289 -13.95 -9.18 -22.35
CA MET A 289 -13.83 -8.43 -21.11
C MET A 289 -14.26 -6.96 -21.29
N LEU A 290 -13.85 -6.32 -22.39
CA LEU A 290 -14.22 -4.94 -22.70
C LEU A 290 -15.69 -4.78 -23.12
N ALA A 291 -16.27 -5.81 -23.75
CA ALA A 291 -17.66 -5.85 -24.17
C ALA A 291 -18.62 -6.20 -23.02
N GLY A 292 -18.09 -6.63 -21.86
CA GLY A 292 -18.88 -6.90 -20.65
C GLY A 292 -19.28 -8.36 -20.46
N ARG A 293 -18.70 -9.28 -21.24
CA ARG A 293 -18.87 -10.73 -21.07
C ARG A 293 -17.95 -11.20 -19.95
N TYR A 294 -18.48 -11.28 -18.74
CA TYR A 294 -17.74 -11.73 -17.56
C TYR A 294 -18.10 -13.16 -17.16
N PRO A 295 -17.13 -13.94 -16.60
CA PRO A 295 -17.34 -15.32 -16.19
C PRO A 295 -18.41 -15.51 -15.11
N SER A 296 -18.64 -14.50 -14.26
CA SER A 296 -19.59 -14.52 -13.15
C SER A 296 -20.26 -13.17 -12.96
N ASP A 297 -21.45 -13.18 -12.36
CA ASP A 297 -22.14 -11.96 -11.95
C ASP A 297 -21.39 -11.18 -10.84
N ALA A 298 -20.37 -11.76 -10.20
CA ALA A 298 -19.49 -11.05 -9.27
C ALA A 298 -18.77 -9.84 -9.92
N PHE A 299 -18.66 -9.80 -11.25
CA PHE A 299 -18.09 -8.69 -12.01
C PHE A 299 -19.10 -7.59 -12.39
N ALA A 300 -20.35 -7.64 -11.91
CA ALA A 300 -21.42 -6.72 -12.31
C ALA A 300 -21.08 -5.22 -12.13
N GLU A 301 -20.17 -4.88 -11.21
CA GLU A 301 -19.69 -3.51 -11.01
C GLU A 301 -18.83 -2.96 -12.15
N LEU A 302 -18.20 -3.84 -12.94
CA LEU A 302 -17.46 -3.44 -14.12
C LEU A 302 -18.42 -2.93 -15.20
N ARG A 303 -18.01 -1.86 -15.87
CA ARG A 303 -18.77 -1.28 -16.97
C ARG A 303 -18.11 -1.64 -18.29
N PRO A 304 -18.87 -2.20 -19.26
CA PRO A 304 -18.33 -2.42 -20.58
C PRO A 304 -17.94 -1.08 -21.23
N ARG A 305 -16.89 -1.13 -22.05
CA ARG A 305 -16.29 0.03 -22.72
C ARG A 305 -16.58 0.04 -24.22
N VAL A 306 -16.84 -1.14 -24.77
CA VAL A 306 -17.13 -1.35 -26.19
C VAL A 306 -18.42 -2.14 -26.34
N VAL A 307 -19.02 -2.08 -27.51
CA VAL A 307 -20.10 -2.96 -27.96
C VAL A 307 -19.52 -3.81 -29.08
N TRP A 308 -19.71 -5.13 -29.02
CA TRP A 308 -19.24 -6.05 -30.05
C TRP A 308 -20.42 -6.79 -30.67
N ASP A 309 -20.75 -6.46 -31.91
CA ASP A 309 -21.65 -7.25 -32.74
C ASP A 309 -20.88 -8.46 -33.30
N ARG A 310 -21.11 -9.63 -32.70
CA ARG A 310 -20.45 -10.89 -33.06
C ARG A 310 -20.89 -11.46 -34.41
N VAL A 311 -22.01 -10.99 -34.96
CA VAL A 311 -22.52 -11.52 -36.25
C VAL A 311 -22.15 -10.60 -37.39
N GLY A 312 -22.24 -9.28 -37.18
CA GLY A 312 -21.70 -8.30 -38.10
C GLY A 312 -20.18 -8.12 -38.00
N GLY A 313 -19.52 -8.76 -37.02
CA GLY A 313 -18.07 -8.66 -36.81
C GLY A 313 -17.59 -7.25 -36.49
N THR A 314 -18.45 -6.39 -35.94
CA THR A 314 -18.16 -4.95 -35.78
C THR A 314 -18.04 -4.56 -34.31
N VAL A 315 -17.02 -3.77 -33.97
CA VAL A 315 -16.77 -3.25 -32.62
C VAL A 315 -16.90 -1.73 -32.61
N THR A 316 -17.64 -1.20 -31.64
CA THR A 316 -17.89 0.24 -31.47
C THR A 316 -17.66 0.69 -30.02
N GLY A 317 -17.25 1.93 -29.82
CA GLY A 317 -17.07 2.50 -28.48
C GLY A 317 -18.39 2.91 -27.84
N ARG A 318 -18.56 2.64 -26.54
CA ARG A 318 -19.70 3.14 -25.76
C ARG A 318 -19.56 4.65 -25.48
N PRO A 319 -20.66 5.37 -25.20
CA PRO A 319 -20.60 6.77 -24.78
C PRO A 319 -19.61 7.00 -23.63
N GLY A 320 -18.69 7.95 -23.82
CA GLY A 320 -17.65 8.26 -22.85
C GLY A 320 -16.34 7.46 -22.98
N ALA A 321 -16.25 6.48 -23.88
CA ALA A 321 -15.02 5.73 -24.16
C ALA A 321 -13.85 6.64 -24.53
N GLN A 322 -14.08 7.64 -25.41
CA GLN A 322 -13.06 8.63 -25.79
C GLN A 322 -12.50 9.36 -24.57
N ARG A 323 -13.40 9.90 -23.72
CA ARG A 323 -13.01 10.66 -22.52
C ARG A 323 -12.21 9.79 -21.55
N LEU A 324 -12.58 8.52 -21.42
CA LEU A 324 -11.86 7.55 -20.58
C LEU A 324 -10.45 7.28 -21.11
N ALA A 325 -10.30 7.08 -22.43
CA ALA A 325 -9.02 6.84 -23.07
C ALA A 325 -8.08 8.06 -22.97
N VAL A 326 -8.55 9.28 -23.28
CA VAL A 326 -7.69 10.47 -23.26
C VAL A 326 -7.29 10.91 -21.85
N THR A 327 -8.09 10.59 -20.84
CA THR A 327 -7.76 10.91 -19.44
C THR A 327 -6.98 9.78 -18.74
N SER A 328 -6.67 8.68 -19.42
CA SER A 328 -6.06 7.51 -18.77
C SER A 328 -4.68 7.81 -18.18
N GLY A 329 -3.91 8.70 -18.82
CA GLY A 329 -2.53 9.02 -18.44
C GLY A 329 -1.47 8.20 -19.20
N GLY A 330 -1.89 7.29 -20.08
CA GLY A 330 -0.98 6.45 -20.87
C GLY A 330 -0.67 5.11 -20.19
N THR A 331 0.55 4.62 -20.36
CA THR A 331 1.01 3.32 -19.82
C THR A 331 1.79 3.44 -18.51
N ILE A 332 2.21 4.66 -18.14
CA ILE A 332 2.91 4.93 -16.88
C ILE A 332 1.94 4.75 -15.71
N PRO A 333 2.21 3.83 -14.76
CA PRO A 333 1.30 3.57 -13.65
C PRO A 333 1.24 4.75 -12.66
N ASP A 334 0.08 4.93 -12.03
CA ASP A 334 -0.04 5.78 -10.85
C ASP A 334 0.57 5.02 -9.66
N ARG A 335 1.69 5.55 -9.14
CA ARG A 335 2.38 5.07 -7.93
C ARG A 335 2.39 6.16 -6.87
N GLY A 336 2.36 5.77 -5.61
CA GLY A 336 2.35 6.72 -4.51
C GLY A 336 2.54 6.05 -3.16
N LEU A 337 3.22 6.76 -2.26
CA LEU A 337 3.53 6.30 -0.92
C LEU A 337 2.29 6.50 -0.02
N PHE A 338 2.07 5.61 0.94
CA PHE A 338 1.07 5.80 1.99
C PHE A 338 1.57 6.83 2.99
N GLY A 339 0.78 7.86 3.31
CA GLY A 339 1.14 8.73 4.43
C GLY A 339 0.92 8.02 5.76
N VAL A 340 1.86 8.14 6.69
CA VAL A 340 1.72 7.63 8.06
C VAL A 340 1.29 8.77 8.97
N PHE A 341 0.26 8.55 9.78
CA PHE A 341 -0.31 9.57 10.67
C PHE A 341 -0.62 9.04 12.06
N LEU A 342 -0.49 9.89 13.07
CA LEU A 342 -0.87 9.60 14.45
C LEU A 342 -2.38 9.33 14.58
N ALA A 343 -2.72 8.22 15.21
CA ALA A 343 -4.08 7.86 15.59
C ALA A 343 -4.63 8.91 16.59
N GLY A 344 -5.80 9.47 16.31
CA GLY A 344 -6.44 10.51 17.14
C GLY A 344 -6.05 11.96 16.85
N ALA A 345 -5.13 12.22 15.91
CA ALA A 345 -4.79 13.58 15.48
C ALA A 345 -5.87 14.18 14.56
N ASP A 346 -6.23 15.45 14.79
CA ASP A 346 -7.28 16.16 14.03
C ASP A 346 -6.79 16.51 12.60
N PRO A 347 -7.41 15.99 11.53
CA PRO A 347 -6.95 16.16 10.14
C PRO A 347 -6.87 17.62 9.68
N LYS A 348 -7.60 18.54 10.33
CA LYS A 348 -7.66 19.95 9.95
C LYS A 348 -6.49 20.78 10.47
N LYS A 349 -5.68 20.27 11.41
CA LYS A 349 -4.59 21.03 12.06
C LYS A 349 -3.18 20.72 11.55
N GLY A 350 -3.01 19.87 10.55
CA GLY A 350 -1.72 19.63 9.87
C GLY A 350 -0.62 18.95 10.71
N GLY A 351 -0.74 18.91 12.04
CA GLY A 351 0.15 18.21 12.96
C GLY A 351 -0.32 16.78 13.20
N GLY A 352 0.45 15.80 12.75
CA GLY A 352 0.13 14.39 12.94
C GLY A 352 0.72 13.46 11.88
N ARG A 353 1.31 13.99 10.81
CA ARG A 353 2.03 13.18 9.82
C ARG A 353 3.39 12.77 10.36
N VAL A 354 3.61 11.46 10.43
CA VAL A 354 4.83 10.82 10.94
C VAL A 354 5.82 10.52 9.82
N GLY A 355 5.31 10.11 8.65
CA GLY A 355 6.16 9.77 7.51
C GLY A 355 5.37 9.25 6.33
N GLU A 356 6.02 8.40 5.53
CA GLU A 356 5.41 7.72 4.40
C GLU A 356 5.80 6.22 4.44
N LEU A 357 5.05 5.32 3.79
CA LEU A 357 5.41 3.90 3.55
C LEU A 357 5.18 3.49 2.10
N ASP A 358 5.90 2.47 1.63
CA ASP A 358 5.73 1.91 0.29
C ASP A 358 4.41 1.14 0.19
N GLU A 359 3.87 1.01 -1.02
CA GLU A 359 2.64 0.26 -1.24
C GLU A 359 2.80 -1.22 -0.94
N GLU A 360 3.90 -1.83 -1.39
CA GLU A 360 4.17 -3.25 -1.18
C GLU A 360 4.37 -3.54 0.31
N MET A 361 5.07 -2.64 1.02
CA MET A 361 5.24 -2.73 2.47
C MET A 361 3.90 -2.68 3.21
N VAL A 362 3.01 -1.74 2.86
CA VAL A 362 1.69 -1.64 3.50
C VAL A 362 0.82 -2.86 3.19
N TYR A 363 0.95 -3.45 2.00
CA TYR A 363 0.22 -4.67 1.65
C TYR A 363 0.66 -5.89 2.45
N GLU A 364 1.95 -5.98 2.77
CA GLU A 364 2.50 -7.05 3.61
C GLU A 364 2.32 -6.79 5.12
N SER A 365 1.79 -5.63 5.50
CA SER A 365 1.57 -5.23 6.89
C SER A 365 0.13 -5.49 7.33
N ARG A 366 -0.06 -5.86 8.59
CA ARG A 366 -1.35 -6.09 9.24
C ARG A 366 -1.60 -5.07 10.36
N VAL A 367 -2.86 -4.94 10.76
CA VAL A 367 -3.23 -4.13 11.94
C VAL A 367 -2.66 -4.80 13.19
N GLY A 368 -1.98 -4.02 14.02
CA GLY A 368 -1.21 -4.50 15.17
C GLY A 368 0.30 -4.60 14.90
N ASP A 369 0.72 -4.69 13.64
CA ASP A 369 2.14 -4.73 13.27
C ASP A 369 2.81 -3.43 13.69
N VAL A 370 4.00 -3.54 14.26
CA VAL A 370 4.83 -2.40 14.63
C VAL A 370 5.85 -2.21 13.52
N PHE A 371 6.05 -0.97 13.08
CA PHE A 371 7.09 -0.61 12.12
C PHE A 371 7.82 0.65 12.58
N THR A 372 9.06 0.80 12.14
CA THR A 372 9.91 1.88 12.63
C THR A 372 10.06 2.95 11.54
N LEU A 373 9.87 4.23 11.91
CA LEU A 373 10.09 5.38 11.01
C LEU A 373 11.07 6.33 11.70
N GLY A 374 12.26 6.48 11.12
CA GLY A 374 13.37 7.18 11.77
C GLY A 374 13.84 6.39 13.00
N THR A 375 13.83 7.02 14.17
CA THR A 375 14.24 6.40 15.45
C THR A 375 13.06 6.05 16.36
N THR A 376 11.83 6.12 15.83
CA THR A 376 10.60 5.92 16.62
C THR A 376 9.81 4.75 16.04
N SER A 377 9.41 3.82 16.90
CA SER A 377 8.53 2.71 16.57
C SER A 377 7.07 3.12 16.62
N TRP A 378 6.31 2.65 15.64
CA TRP A 378 4.92 3.03 15.40
C TRP A 378 4.09 1.76 15.23
N ARG A 379 3.08 1.56 16.08
CA ARG A 379 2.14 0.45 15.95
C ARG A 379 1.04 0.84 14.99
N ILE A 380 0.75 -0.01 14.01
CA ILE A 380 -0.38 0.13 13.11
C ILE A 380 -1.66 -0.09 13.91
N GLU A 381 -2.38 0.99 14.16
CA GLU A 381 -3.71 0.94 14.78
C GLU A 381 -4.79 0.67 13.73
N ASP A 382 -4.62 1.25 12.53
CA ASP A 382 -5.53 1.04 11.43
C ASP A 382 -4.83 1.30 10.09
N ILE A 383 -4.99 0.38 9.14
CA ILE A 383 -4.58 0.59 7.76
C ILE A 383 -5.81 1.05 7.00
N THR A 384 -5.97 2.37 6.95
CA THR A 384 -7.03 2.94 6.12
C THR A 384 -6.58 2.97 4.66
N ARG A 385 -7.46 3.47 3.79
CA ARG A 385 -7.30 3.38 2.34
C ARG A 385 -6.12 4.20 1.81
N ASP A 386 -5.86 5.37 2.41
CA ASP A 386 -4.85 6.35 1.96
C ASP A 386 -3.73 6.62 2.98
N ARG A 387 -3.88 6.09 4.19
CA ARG A 387 -2.96 6.32 5.30
C ARG A 387 -2.86 5.13 6.22
N VAL A 388 -1.71 5.01 6.84
CA VAL A 388 -1.50 4.12 7.96
C VAL A 388 -1.62 4.95 9.23
N LEU A 389 -2.64 4.66 10.03
CA LEU A 389 -2.83 5.29 11.34
C LEU A 389 -2.00 4.53 12.36
N VAL A 390 -1.21 5.26 13.11
CA VAL A 390 -0.26 4.70 14.05
C VAL A 390 -0.36 5.32 15.43
N SER A 391 -0.13 4.52 16.44
CA SER A 391 0.18 5.00 17.78
C SER A 391 1.69 4.89 18.01
N PRO A 392 2.30 5.78 18.82
CA PRO A 392 3.68 5.58 19.26
C PRO A 392 3.77 4.25 20.01
N ALA A 393 4.72 3.40 19.62
CA ALA A 393 5.00 2.13 20.29
C ALA A 393 6.45 2.10 20.81
N PRO A 394 6.84 3.07 21.66
CA PRO A 394 8.21 3.19 22.13
C PRO A 394 8.65 1.92 22.87
N GLY A 395 9.83 1.40 22.53
CA GLY A 395 10.38 0.18 23.12
C GLY A 395 9.84 -1.13 22.54
N VAL A 396 8.89 -1.07 21.58
CA VAL A 396 8.44 -2.28 20.87
C VAL A 396 9.21 -2.40 19.54
N PRO A 397 9.88 -3.53 19.30
CA PRO A 397 10.53 -3.82 18.02
C PRO A 397 9.54 -3.71 16.86
N GLY A 398 9.94 -3.08 15.76
CA GLY A 398 9.06 -2.80 14.63
C GLY A 398 9.73 -2.99 13.28
N ARG A 399 9.10 -3.77 12.41
CA ARG A 399 9.51 -4.06 11.03
C ARG A 399 9.75 -2.77 10.24
N LEU A 400 10.97 -2.43 9.84
CA LEU A 400 11.13 -1.19 9.07
C LEU A 400 10.59 -1.31 7.64
N PRO A 401 10.01 -0.22 7.12
CA PRO A 401 9.58 -0.11 5.74
C PRO A 401 10.70 -0.30 4.74
N PHE A 402 10.46 -1.14 3.75
CA PHE A 402 11.27 -1.17 2.54
C PHE A 402 10.71 -0.18 1.51
N TRP A 403 11.61 0.40 0.74
CA TRP A 403 11.31 1.30 -0.38
C TRP A 403 11.84 0.65 -1.64
N LYS A 404 10.97 0.04 -2.44
CA LYS A 404 11.40 -0.33 -3.79
C LYS A 404 11.52 0.96 -4.58
N GLY A 405 12.75 1.37 -4.85
CA GLY A 405 13.02 2.44 -5.80
C GLY A 405 12.30 2.16 -7.12
N ASP A 406 11.98 3.21 -7.87
CA ASP A 406 11.21 3.15 -9.12
C ASP A 406 11.91 2.36 -10.27
N GLN A 407 12.99 1.63 -9.95
CA GLN A 407 13.93 1.01 -10.87
C GLN A 407 13.83 -0.51 -10.77
N LEU A 408 13.89 -1.17 -11.92
CA LEU A 408 14.09 -2.60 -12.01
C LEU A 408 15.48 -2.92 -11.43
N GLY A 409 15.57 -3.96 -10.61
CA GLY A 409 16.84 -4.40 -10.04
C GLY A 409 17.87 -4.78 -11.11
N ARG A 410 19.11 -5.03 -10.69
CA ARG A 410 20.22 -5.37 -11.58
C ARG A 410 19.88 -6.58 -12.47
N PRO A 411 20.08 -6.51 -13.79
CA PRO A 411 19.86 -7.65 -14.68
C PRO A 411 21.00 -8.68 -14.58
N LEU A 412 20.71 -9.93 -14.91
CA LEU A 412 21.67 -11.04 -14.84
C LEU A 412 22.97 -10.78 -15.63
N GLU A 413 22.88 -10.13 -16.81
CA GLU A 413 24.05 -9.81 -17.63
C GLU A 413 25.06 -8.91 -16.90
N LEU A 414 24.54 -7.86 -16.23
CA LEU A 414 25.37 -6.95 -15.45
C LEU A 414 25.88 -7.64 -14.18
N GLY A 415 25.06 -8.48 -13.55
CA GLY A 415 25.45 -9.31 -12.41
C GLY A 415 26.60 -10.27 -12.72
N ARG A 416 26.57 -10.95 -13.88
CA ARG A 416 27.67 -11.81 -14.35
C ARG A 416 28.94 -11.01 -14.60
N ALA A 417 28.83 -9.80 -15.15
CA ALA A 417 29.99 -8.92 -15.36
C ALA A 417 30.60 -8.46 -14.02
N LEU A 418 29.77 -8.12 -13.05
CA LEU A 418 30.21 -7.77 -11.70
C LEU A 418 30.93 -8.95 -11.03
N GLY A 419 30.35 -10.15 -11.10
CA GLY A 419 30.99 -11.36 -10.58
C GLY A 419 32.31 -11.68 -11.30
N ALA A 420 32.37 -11.53 -12.62
CA ALA A 420 33.60 -11.77 -13.39
C ALA A 420 34.71 -10.76 -13.03
N PHE A 421 34.35 -9.50 -12.80
CA PHE A 421 35.26 -8.46 -12.32
C PHE A 421 35.80 -8.80 -10.93
N LEU A 422 34.94 -9.21 -9.99
CA LEU A 422 35.37 -9.64 -8.65
C LEU A 422 36.32 -10.84 -8.71
N ARG A 423 36.05 -11.81 -9.59
CA ARG A 423 36.94 -12.97 -9.81
C ARG A 423 38.28 -12.57 -10.39
N GLU A 424 38.30 -11.66 -11.36
CA GLU A 424 39.54 -11.14 -11.97
C GLU A 424 40.40 -10.45 -10.92
N ILE A 425 39.86 -9.44 -10.24
CA ILE A 425 40.57 -8.68 -9.19
C ILE A 425 41.00 -9.60 -8.04
N GLY A 426 40.13 -10.53 -7.64
CA GLY A 426 40.44 -11.48 -6.57
C GLY A 426 41.51 -12.52 -6.90
N GLY A 427 41.87 -12.70 -8.18
CA GLY A 427 42.90 -13.63 -8.64
C GLY A 427 44.26 -12.99 -8.96
N LEU A 428 44.35 -11.66 -8.93
CA LEU A 428 45.57 -10.90 -9.17
C LEU A 428 46.37 -10.69 -7.88
N SER A 429 47.65 -10.31 -8.02
CA SER A 429 48.43 -9.79 -6.89
C SER A 429 47.93 -8.39 -6.49
N ASP A 430 48.13 -7.96 -5.24
CA ASP A 430 47.64 -6.65 -4.78
C ASP A 430 48.18 -5.49 -5.63
N GLU A 431 49.44 -5.56 -6.08
CA GLU A 431 50.04 -4.56 -6.96
C GLU A 431 49.39 -4.55 -8.36
N ASP A 432 49.21 -5.73 -8.97
CA ASP A 432 48.60 -5.86 -10.29
C ASP A 432 47.11 -5.47 -10.25
N ALA A 433 46.41 -5.84 -9.18
CA ALA A 433 45.01 -5.51 -8.95
C ALA A 433 44.84 -3.98 -8.80
N ARG A 434 45.72 -3.32 -8.04
CA ARG A 434 45.72 -1.86 -7.90
C ARG A 434 45.95 -1.17 -9.24
N LEU A 435 46.92 -1.63 -10.04
CA LEU A 435 47.18 -1.10 -11.38
C LEU A 435 45.99 -1.29 -12.32
N ARG A 436 45.32 -2.44 -12.26
CA ARG A 436 44.11 -2.75 -13.04
C ARG A 436 42.93 -1.83 -12.68
N LEU A 437 42.74 -1.54 -11.40
CA LEU A 437 41.69 -0.64 -10.91
C LEU A 437 41.95 0.82 -11.33
N LEU A 438 43.20 1.29 -11.20
CA LEU A 438 43.58 2.63 -11.67
C LEU A 438 43.39 2.78 -13.19
N ALA A 439 43.75 1.74 -13.97
CA ALA A 439 43.52 1.73 -15.41
C ALA A 439 42.02 1.76 -15.80
N ALA A 440 41.14 1.23 -14.94
CA ALA A 440 39.69 1.29 -15.12
C ALA A 440 39.08 2.67 -14.84
N GLY A 441 39.86 3.63 -14.34
CA GLY A 441 39.42 5.00 -14.05
C GLY A 441 39.03 5.25 -12.59
N LEU A 442 39.42 4.36 -11.67
CA LEU A 442 39.28 4.59 -10.24
C LEU A 442 40.43 5.48 -9.75
N ASP A 443 40.16 6.33 -8.77
CA ASP A 443 41.23 7.01 -8.03
C ASP A 443 41.94 6.07 -7.04
N ALA A 444 43.02 6.55 -6.41
CA ALA A 444 43.83 5.75 -5.50
C ALA A 444 43.03 5.25 -4.29
N TRP A 445 42.22 6.12 -3.67
CA TRP A 445 41.40 5.74 -2.52
C TRP A 445 40.28 4.76 -2.89
N ALA A 446 39.66 4.91 -4.07
CA ALA A 446 38.69 3.96 -4.59
C ALA A 446 39.31 2.57 -4.82
N ALA A 447 40.50 2.52 -5.42
CA ALA A 447 41.21 1.26 -5.62
C ALA A 447 41.56 0.59 -4.29
N ASP A 448 42.11 1.35 -3.35
CA ASP A 448 42.53 0.85 -2.03
C ASP A 448 41.31 0.38 -1.20
N ASN A 449 40.17 1.07 -1.27
CA ASN A 449 38.92 0.66 -0.63
C ASN A 449 38.35 -0.64 -1.20
N ILE A 450 38.39 -0.86 -2.52
CA ILE A 450 37.94 -2.12 -3.12
C ILE A 450 38.84 -3.26 -2.64
N LEU A 451 40.16 -3.10 -2.70
CA LEU A 451 41.10 -4.14 -2.28
C LEU A 451 40.93 -4.50 -0.81
N ALA A 452 40.81 -3.49 0.06
CA ALA A 452 40.53 -3.70 1.48
C ALA A 452 39.20 -4.44 1.69
N TYR A 453 38.14 -4.05 0.98
CA TYR A 453 36.82 -4.67 1.09
C TYR A 453 36.83 -6.15 0.70
N LEU A 454 37.53 -6.50 -0.40
CA LEU A 454 37.63 -7.89 -0.85
C LEU A 454 38.52 -8.74 0.07
N ASP A 455 39.60 -8.17 0.59
CA ASP A 455 40.48 -8.87 1.52
C ASP A 455 39.80 -9.13 2.88
N GLU A 456 39.08 -8.15 3.42
CA GLU A 456 38.25 -8.35 4.62
C GLU A 456 37.20 -9.44 4.40
N GLN A 457 36.52 -9.45 3.24
CA GLN A 457 35.53 -10.48 2.90
C GLN A 457 36.18 -11.87 2.84
N ARG A 458 37.37 -11.95 2.22
CA ARG A 458 38.13 -13.21 2.12
C ARG A 458 38.60 -13.70 3.49
N ARG A 459 39.03 -12.81 4.38
CA ARG A 459 39.41 -13.17 5.76
C ARG A 459 38.22 -13.65 6.58
N ALA A 460 37.05 -13.03 6.41
CA ALA A 460 35.83 -13.40 7.14
C ALA A 460 35.26 -14.75 6.69
N CYS A 461 35.15 -14.96 5.37
CA CYS A 461 34.40 -16.10 4.81
C CYS A 461 35.27 -17.16 4.12
N GLY A 462 36.58 -16.92 3.96
CA GLY A 462 37.48 -17.74 3.14
C GLY A 462 37.30 -17.58 1.62
N HIS A 463 36.19 -16.99 1.18
CA HIS A 463 35.83 -16.83 -0.23
C HIS A 463 35.17 -15.47 -0.49
N VAL A 464 35.38 -14.94 -1.68
CA VAL A 464 34.66 -13.77 -2.21
C VAL A 464 33.61 -14.29 -3.20
N PRO A 465 32.32 -13.93 -3.05
CA PRO A 465 31.28 -14.28 -4.00
C PRO A 465 31.56 -13.69 -5.39
N ASP A 466 31.40 -14.50 -6.44
CA ASP A 466 31.69 -14.11 -7.83
C ASP A 466 30.74 -14.81 -8.83
N ASP A 467 30.99 -14.68 -10.13
CA ASP A 467 30.13 -15.27 -11.18
C ASP A 467 30.16 -16.81 -11.23
N ARG A 468 31.06 -17.44 -10.46
CA ARG A 468 31.24 -18.90 -10.35
C ARG A 468 31.17 -19.42 -8.91
N THR A 469 30.98 -18.56 -7.93
CA THR A 469 30.95 -18.92 -6.51
C THR A 469 29.83 -18.18 -5.80
N ILE A 470 28.81 -18.92 -5.38
CA ILE A 470 27.77 -18.45 -4.46
C ILE A 470 28.18 -18.86 -3.05
N LEU A 471 28.04 -17.94 -2.09
CA LEU A 471 28.38 -18.17 -0.69
C LEU A 471 27.10 -18.11 0.15
N VAL A 472 26.86 -19.16 0.93
CA VAL A 472 25.83 -19.20 1.97
C VAL A 472 26.52 -18.95 3.30
N GLU A 473 26.43 -17.71 3.77
CA GLU A 473 26.97 -17.29 5.06
C GLU A 473 25.92 -17.46 6.15
N ARG A 474 26.33 -17.96 7.31
CA ARG A 474 25.47 -18.17 8.47
C ARG A 474 26.10 -17.55 9.70
N PHE A 475 25.33 -16.79 10.45
CA PHE A 475 25.76 -16.25 11.73
C PHE A 475 24.55 -16.09 12.64
N ARG A 476 24.79 -16.01 13.95
CA ARG A 476 23.75 -15.65 14.90
C ARG A 476 23.74 -14.14 15.09
N ASP A 477 22.55 -13.57 15.24
CA ASP A 477 22.46 -12.17 15.66
C ASP A 477 22.53 -12.02 17.18
N GLU A 478 22.46 -10.77 17.66
CA GLU A 478 22.57 -10.45 19.09
C GLU A 478 21.45 -11.07 19.95
N LEU A 479 20.33 -11.46 19.33
CA LEU A 479 19.19 -12.13 19.97
C LEU A 479 19.31 -13.66 19.94
N GLY A 480 20.35 -14.19 19.29
CA GLY A 480 20.56 -15.63 19.10
C GLY A 480 19.85 -16.21 17.88
N ASP A 481 19.07 -15.42 17.13
CA ASP A 481 18.38 -15.89 15.93
C ASP A 481 19.40 -16.22 14.82
N TRP A 482 19.09 -17.26 14.04
CA TRP A 482 19.91 -17.62 12.89
C TRP A 482 19.64 -16.66 11.73
N ARG A 483 20.72 -16.09 11.19
CA ARG A 483 20.71 -15.38 9.91
C ARG A 483 21.46 -16.18 8.88
N VAL A 484 20.80 -16.40 7.74
CA VAL A 484 21.39 -17.07 6.58
C VAL A 484 21.37 -16.10 5.42
N VAL A 485 22.55 -15.77 4.90
CA VAL A 485 22.74 -14.82 3.81
C VAL A 485 23.28 -15.57 2.60
N VAL A 486 22.54 -15.55 1.50
CA VAL A 486 22.98 -16.07 0.20
C VAL A 486 23.60 -14.92 -0.58
N HIS A 487 24.93 -14.88 -0.65
CA HIS A 487 25.66 -13.90 -1.44
C HIS A 487 25.76 -14.32 -2.89
N SER A 488 25.29 -13.47 -3.78
CA SER A 488 25.23 -13.74 -5.21
C SER A 488 25.26 -12.42 -5.99
N PRO A 489 26.08 -12.27 -7.05
CA PRO A 489 26.12 -11.03 -7.81
C PRO A 489 25.00 -10.91 -8.86
N PHE A 490 24.14 -11.93 -9.03
CA PHE A 490 23.25 -12.07 -10.19
C PHE A 490 22.06 -11.10 -10.26
N GLY A 491 21.84 -10.27 -9.24
CA GLY A 491 20.89 -9.16 -9.28
C GLY A 491 19.48 -9.52 -8.82
N ALA A 492 18.70 -8.51 -8.43
CA ALA A 492 17.40 -8.70 -7.81
C ALA A 492 16.34 -9.28 -8.76
N GLN A 493 16.50 -9.15 -10.08
CA GLN A 493 15.60 -9.80 -11.05
C GLN A 493 15.66 -11.34 -10.97
N VAL A 494 16.79 -11.89 -10.51
CA VAL A 494 16.98 -13.33 -10.26
C VAL A 494 16.72 -13.67 -8.79
N HIS A 495 17.14 -12.82 -7.86
CA HIS A 495 16.98 -13.09 -6.43
C HIS A 495 15.54 -12.97 -5.93
N ALA A 496 14.72 -12.09 -6.52
CA ALA A 496 13.31 -11.97 -6.15
C ALA A 496 12.49 -13.26 -6.40
N PRO A 497 12.52 -13.87 -7.62
CA PRO A 497 11.85 -15.16 -7.83
C PRO A 497 12.51 -16.29 -7.02
N TRP A 498 13.83 -16.25 -6.82
CA TRP A 498 14.52 -17.24 -5.98
C TRP A 498 14.07 -17.17 -4.51
N ALA A 499 13.90 -15.96 -3.98
CA ALA A 499 13.37 -15.71 -2.63
C ALA A 499 11.94 -16.24 -2.46
N LEU A 500 11.07 -16.09 -3.46
CA LEU A 500 9.72 -16.66 -3.45
C LEU A 500 9.76 -18.20 -3.39
N ALA A 501 10.58 -18.83 -4.22
CA ALA A 501 10.73 -20.28 -4.23
C ALA A 501 11.32 -20.80 -2.90
N LEU A 502 12.26 -20.06 -2.33
CA LEU A 502 12.89 -20.38 -1.04
C LEU A 502 11.92 -20.25 0.12
N SER A 503 11.12 -19.18 0.17
CA SER A 503 10.08 -18.99 1.19
C SER A 503 9.06 -20.14 1.15
N ALA A 504 8.59 -20.53 -0.04
CA ALA A 504 7.65 -21.65 -0.19
C ALA A 504 8.25 -22.98 0.30
N ARG A 505 9.49 -23.29 -0.11
CA ARG A 505 10.17 -24.51 0.33
C ARG A 505 10.38 -24.55 1.85
N LEU A 506 10.74 -23.42 2.47
CA LEU A 506 10.94 -23.36 3.92
C LEU A 506 9.63 -23.56 4.68
N GLY A 507 8.53 -22.98 4.19
CA GLY A 507 7.20 -23.21 4.72
C GLY A 507 6.77 -24.68 4.62
N GLU A 508 6.97 -25.32 3.46
CA GLU A 508 6.60 -26.74 3.25
C GLU A 508 7.45 -27.72 4.05
N ARG A 509 8.78 -27.52 4.07
CA ARG A 509 9.72 -28.49 4.63
C ARG A 509 9.91 -28.36 6.14
N TYR A 510 9.84 -27.14 6.67
CA TYR A 510 10.13 -26.85 8.07
C TYR A 510 8.92 -26.30 8.83
N GLY A 511 7.79 -26.01 8.17
CA GLY A 511 6.64 -25.35 8.80
C GLY A 511 6.96 -23.94 9.30
N MET A 512 8.02 -23.32 8.77
CA MET A 512 8.54 -22.04 9.20
C MET A 512 8.13 -20.93 8.24
N ASP A 513 7.44 -19.91 8.75
CA ASP A 513 7.27 -18.63 8.05
C ASP A 513 8.59 -17.85 8.12
N ALA A 514 9.58 -18.29 7.33
CA ALA A 514 10.87 -17.61 7.23
C ALA A 514 10.68 -16.23 6.59
N GLN A 515 11.17 -15.18 7.25
CA GLN A 515 11.21 -13.85 6.66
C GLN A 515 12.34 -13.81 5.64
N VAL A 516 11.97 -13.78 4.36
CA VAL A 516 12.90 -13.78 3.23
C VAL A 516 12.95 -12.38 2.61
N MET A 517 14.14 -11.85 2.46
CA MET A 517 14.39 -10.58 1.79
C MET A 517 15.39 -10.77 0.65
N HIS A 518 15.25 -10.00 -0.42
CA HIS A 518 16.17 -10.02 -1.55
C HIS A 518 16.70 -8.61 -1.83
N ALA A 519 17.94 -8.55 -2.31
CA ALA A 519 18.61 -7.37 -2.82
C ALA A 519 19.40 -7.74 -4.08
N ASP A 520 20.08 -6.78 -4.70
CA ASP A 520 20.89 -7.07 -5.89
C ASP A 520 22.06 -8.01 -5.61
N ASP A 521 22.65 -7.95 -4.41
CA ASP A 521 23.85 -8.71 -4.05
C ASP A 521 23.56 -9.99 -3.26
N GLY A 522 22.28 -10.32 -3.01
CA GLY A 522 21.93 -11.56 -2.31
C GLY A 522 20.53 -11.65 -1.74
N ILE A 523 20.32 -12.70 -0.94
CA ILE A 523 19.08 -13.01 -0.21
C ILE A 523 19.41 -13.12 1.27
N VAL A 524 18.57 -12.57 2.14
CA VAL A 524 18.69 -12.67 3.59
C VAL A 524 17.49 -13.44 4.14
N LEU A 525 17.76 -14.47 4.94
CA LEU A 525 16.78 -15.27 5.67
C LEU A 525 16.97 -15.01 7.17
N ARG A 526 15.87 -14.72 7.86
CA ARG A 526 15.82 -14.75 9.33
C ARG A 526 15.04 -15.98 9.78
N LEU A 527 15.65 -16.76 10.67
CA LEU A 527 15.09 -17.97 11.23
C LEU A 527 15.12 -17.83 12.77
N PRO A 528 13.97 -17.91 13.46
CA PRO A 528 13.96 -17.89 14.92
C PRO A 528 14.69 -19.11 15.47
N ASP A 529 15.39 -18.95 16.61
CA ASP A 529 16.14 -20.06 17.21
C ASP A 529 15.22 -21.20 17.68
N ALA A 530 15.64 -22.44 17.46
CA ALA A 530 14.81 -23.64 17.61
C ALA A 530 14.48 -23.98 19.08
N ASP A 531 15.25 -23.46 20.04
CA ASP A 531 14.98 -23.61 21.48
C ASP A 531 13.62 -22.99 21.87
N MET A 532 13.10 -22.03 21.09
CA MET A 532 11.76 -21.45 21.28
C MET A 532 10.60 -22.29 20.70
N MET A 533 10.91 -23.32 19.89
CA MET A 533 9.93 -24.25 19.32
C MET A 533 9.74 -25.52 20.17
N GLY A 534 10.74 -25.89 20.98
CA GLY A 534 10.68 -27.08 21.86
C GLY A 534 9.68 -26.98 23.02
N LEU A 535 9.16 -25.79 23.32
CA LEU A 535 8.22 -25.54 24.42
C LEU A 535 6.74 -25.73 24.05
N ASP A 536 6.34 -25.64 22.77
CA ASP A 536 4.93 -25.80 22.34
C ASP A 536 4.58 -27.23 21.91
N LEU A 537 5.57 -28.10 21.68
CA LEU A 537 5.37 -29.48 21.21
C LEU A 537 5.17 -30.52 22.33
N LEU A 538 5.20 -30.09 23.60
CA LEU A 538 4.99 -30.97 24.77
C LEU A 538 3.56 -30.97 25.32
N ASP A 539 2.63 -30.17 24.77
CA ASP A 539 1.27 -29.99 25.34
C ASP A 539 0.11 -30.53 24.46
N PHE A 540 0.38 -31.34 23.44
CA PHE A 540 -0.67 -32.05 22.70
C PHE A 540 -0.54 -33.57 22.84
N ASP A 541 -1.27 -34.15 23.80
CA ASP A 541 -1.66 -35.56 23.72
C ASP A 541 -2.65 -35.71 22.55
N PRO A 542 -2.37 -36.54 21.52
CA PRO A 542 -3.32 -36.78 20.45
C PRO A 542 -4.52 -37.59 20.98
N PRO A 543 -5.77 -37.20 20.70
CA PRO A 543 -6.92 -38.00 21.09
C PRO A 543 -7.04 -39.20 20.15
N GLY A 544 -6.74 -40.38 20.67
CA GLY A 544 -7.26 -41.65 20.17
C GLY A 544 -6.33 -42.47 19.29
N THR A 545 -5.56 -43.37 19.91
CA THR A 545 -5.23 -44.67 19.33
C THR A 545 -5.25 -45.73 20.43
N SER A 546 -6.44 -46.29 20.68
CA SER A 546 -6.58 -47.59 21.32
C SER A 546 -6.40 -48.69 20.26
N ASP A 547 -5.59 -49.69 20.59
CA ASP A 547 -5.40 -50.98 19.91
C ASP A 547 -4.74 -51.00 18.52
N ALA A 548 -3.41 -51.19 18.50
CA ALA A 548 -2.72 -52.16 17.63
C ALA A 548 -1.23 -52.37 18.03
N GLY A 549 -0.84 -53.63 18.24
CA GLY A 549 0.51 -54.17 17.99
C GLY A 549 1.72 -53.60 18.74
N LYS A 550 2.15 -54.29 19.81
CA LYS A 550 3.56 -54.27 20.24
C LYS A 550 4.41 -54.92 19.15
N ASP A 551 5.21 -54.15 18.40
CA ASP A 551 6.51 -54.54 17.79
C ASP A 551 7.00 -53.63 16.62
N ASP A 552 6.45 -52.43 16.40
CA ASP A 552 7.07 -51.44 15.49
C ASP A 552 7.88 -50.39 16.26
N PRO A 553 9.09 -50.01 15.79
CA PRO A 553 9.84 -48.92 16.38
C PRO A 553 9.08 -47.59 16.17
N PRO A 554 9.11 -46.66 17.13
CA PRO A 554 8.45 -45.37 16.96
C PRO A 554 9.04 -44.64 15.73
N PRO A 555 8.23 -43.85 14.98
CA PRO A 555 8.77 -43.03 13.92
C PRO A 555 9.85 -42.12 14.50
N ALA A 556 11.01 -42.08 13.84
CA ALA A 556 12.16 -41.31 14.29
C ALA A 556 11.76 -39.84 14.48
N THR A 557 11.65 -39.41 15.73
CA THR A 557 11.69 -38.00 16.08
C THR A 557 13.03 -37.47 15.61
N LEU A 558 13.00 -36.54 14.65
CA LEU A 558 14.17 -35.79 14.21
C LEU A 558 14.80 -35.13 15.45
N ALA A 559 15.89 -35.71 15.96
CA ALA A 559 16.70 -35.09 17.00
C ALA A 559 17.27 -33.79 16.39
N TYR A 560 16.71 -32.65 16.78
CA TYR A 560 17.14 -31.35 16.32
C TYR A 560 18.42 -30.98 17.06
N ASP A 561 19.52 -30.77 16.33
CA ASP A 561 20.80 -30.33 16.87
C ASP A 561 20.79 -28.80 16.93
N SER A 562 20.75 -28.21 18.13
CA SER A 562 20.68 -26.76 18.32
C SER A 562 21.94 -26.02 17.84
N ASP A 563 23.04 -26.75 17.60
CA ASP A 563 24.27 -26.21 17.02
C ASP A 563 24.26 -26.23 15.47
N GLN A 564 23.27 -26.86 14.82
CA GLN A 564 23.15 -26.88 13.37
C GLN A 564 22.13 -25.84 12.85
N PRO A 565 22.50 -25.04 11.85
CA PRO A 565 21.59 -24.08 11.25
C PRO A 565 20.45 -24.81 10.52
N PRO A 566 19.20 -24.31 10.56
CA PRO A 566 18.03 -24.99 9.98
C PRO A 566 18.12 -25.18 8.45
N VAL A 567 18.88 -24.31 7.79
CA VAL A 567 18.95 -24.19 6.32
C VAL A 567 20.36 -24.52 5.82
N ALA A 568 20.44 -25.65 5.10
CA ALA A 568 21.62 -26.10 4.38
C ALA A 568 21.74 -25.40 3.01
N ALA A 569 22.92 -25.42 2.40
CA ALA A 569 23.12 -24.98 1.01
C ALA A 569 22.28 -25.80 0.03
N ALA A 570 21.99 -27.07 0.36
CA ALA A 570 21.07 -27.87 -0.43
C ALA A 570 19.67 -27.24 -0.52
N ASP A 571 19.25 -26.49 0.51
CA ASP A 571 17.90 -25.90 0.56
C ASP A 571 17.76 -24.68 -0.35
N VAL A 572 18.87 -24.05 -0.75
CA VAL A 572 18.86 -22.93 -1.70
C VAL A 572 18.93 -23.38 -3.16
N VAL A 573 19.17 -24.68 -3.44
CA VAL A 573 19.29 -25.22 -4.81
C VAL A 573 17.97 -25.86 -5.25
N PHE A 574 17.46 -25.46 -6.42
CA PHE A 574 16.24 -25.99 -7.02
C PHE A 574 16.55 -26.77 -8.28
N ASP A 575 15.71 -27.75 -8.62
CA ASP A 575 15.81 -28.44 -9.91
C ASP A 575 15.49 -27.46 -11.04
N GLN A 576 16.30 -27.45 -12.09
CA GLN A 576 16.16 -26.60 -13.27
C GLN A 576 14.76 -26.71 -13.90
N GLY A 577 14.19 -27.91 -13.94
CA GLY A 577 12.87 -28.19 -14.49
C GLY A 577 11.70 -27.77 -13.59
N GLU A 578 11.94 -27.61 -12.27
CA GLU A 578 10.87 -27.34 -11.30
C GLU A 578 10.81 -25.87 -10.87
N VAL A 579 11.94 -25.15 -10.84
CA VAL A 579 12.03 -23.79 -10.28
C VAL A 579 11.05 -22.81 -10.94
N GLN A 580 10.84 -22.91 -12.26
CA GLN A 580 9.91 -22.05 -12.98
C GLN A 580 8.46 -22.29 -12.53
N GLN A 581 8.08 -23.55 -12.30
CA GLN A 581 6.74 -23.92 -11.87
C GLN A 581 6.48 -23.40 -10.45
N ILE A 582 7.43 -23.61 -9.54
CA ILE A 582 7.35 -23.11 -8.15
C ILE A 582 7.15 -21.59 -8.14
N VAL A 583 7.95 -20.84 -8.88
CA VAL A 583 7.79 -19.37 -8.96
C VAL A 583 6.43 -18.98 -9.52
N THR A 584 5.94 -19.70 -10.53
CA THR A 584 4.63 -19.46 -11.15
C THR A 584 3.48 -19.71 -10.17
N ASP A 585 3.57 -20.74 -9.34
CA ASP A 585 2.53 -21.09 -8.37
C ASP A 585 2.50 -20.09 -7.19
N GLN A 586 3.67 -19.57 -6.80
CA GLN A 586 3.80 -18.65 -5.66
C GLN A 586 3.53 -17.18 -6.01
N VAL A 587 3.74 -16.77 -7.28
CA VAL A 587 3.63 -15.35 -7.65
C VAL A 587 2.26 -14.75 -7.35
N GLY A 588 1.18 -15.54 -7.47
CA GLY A 588 -0.20 -15.08 -7.23
C GLY A 588 -0.49 -14.63 -5.80
N GLY A 589 0.28 -15.12 -4.82
CA GLY A 589 0.18 -14.71 -3.41
C GLY A 589 1.07 -13.51 -3.05
N SER A 590 1.92 -13.05 -3.96
CA SER A 590 2.92 -12.02 -3.66
C SER A 590 2.34 -10.58 -3.66
N ALA A 591 2.94 -9.71 -2.84
CA ALA A 591 2.60 -8.27 -2.84
C ALA A 591 2.87 -7.60 -4.20
N LEU A 592 3.94 -8.02 -4.88
CA LEU A 592 4.28 -7.58 -6.23
C LEU A 592 3.12 -7.85 -7.20
N PHE A 593 2.55 -9.05 -7.18
CA PHE A 593 1.44 -9.40 -8.06
C PHE A 593 0.19 -8.54 -7.78
N ALA A 594 -0.15 -8.28 -6.51
CA ALA A 594 -1.26 -7.40 -6.16
C ALA A 594 -1.05 -5.97 -6.70
N ALA A 595 0.17 -5.45 -6.60
CA ALA A 595 0.54 -4.15 -7.16
C ALA A 595 0.43 -4.13 -8.69
N ARG A 596 0.98 -5.13 -9.38
CA ARG A 596 0.91 -5.24 -10.86
C ARG A 596 -0.50 -5.45 -11.37
N PHE A 597 -1.32 -6.24 -10.67
CA PHE A 597 -2.73 -6.41 -11.00
C PHE A 597 -3.49 -5.08 -10.96
N ARG A 598 -3.25 -4.25 -9.94
CA ARG A 598 -3.84 -2.90 -9.87
C ARG A 598 -3.39 -2.03 -11.05
N GLU A 599 -2.09 -2.01 -11.34
CA GLU A 599 -1.52 -1.25 -12.45
C GLU A 599 -2.16 -1.67 -13.80
N CYS A 600 -2.23 -2.98 -14.05
CA CYS A 600 -2.84 -3.56 -15.26
C CYS A 600 -4.35 -3.26 -15.34
N ALA A 601 -5.11 -3.43 -14.25
CA ALA A 601 -6.55 -3.16 -14.23
C ALA A 601 -6.87 -1.66 -14.46
N ALA A 602 -6.02 -0.77 -13.95
CA ALA A 602 -6.12 0.67 -14.19
C ALA A 602 -5.79 1.02 -15.65
N ARG A 603 -4.68 0.46 -16.19
CA ARG A 603 -4.23 0.66 -17.58
C ARG A 603 -5.27 0.16 -18.58
N ALA A 604 -5.86 -1.00 -18.32
CA ALA A 604 -6.95 -1.61 -19.10
C ALA A 604 -8.31 -0.88 -18.98
N LEU A 605 -8.38 0.23 -18.23
CA LEU A 605 -9.58 1.06 -18.08
C LEU A 605 -10.76 0.34 -17.40
N LEU A 606 -10.51 -0.72 -16.63
CA LEU A 606 -11.56 -1.48 -15.94
C LEU A 606 -12.04 -0.77 -14.67
N LEU A 607 -11.12 -0.11 -13.95
CA LEU A 607 -11.46 0.56 -12.70
C LEU A 607 -12.38 1.77 -12.97
N PRO A 608 -13.63 1.79 -12.46
CA PRO A 608 -14.56 2.88 -12.72
C PRO A 608 -14.02 4.21 -12.18
N ARG A 609 -14.35 5.34 -12.81
CA ARG A 609 -13.96 6.69 -12.36
C ARG A 609 -15.21 7.42 -11.86
N ARG A 610 -15.17 7.97 -10.63
CA ARG A 610 -16.28 8.77 -10.06
C ARG A 610 -16.48 10.10 -10.81
N SER A 611 -15.39 10.69 -11.30
CA SER A 611 -15.43 11.90 -12.12
C SER A 611 -14.57 11.68 -13.37
N PRO A 612 -15.15 11.67 -14.57
CA PRO A 612 -14.41 11.37 -15.80
C PRO A 612 -13.30 12.39 -16.17
N GLY A 613 -13.17 13.51 -15.45
CA GLY A 613 -12.16 14.54 -15.68
C GLY A 613 -11.05 14.65 -14.62
N LYS A 614 -11.04 13.78 -13.60
CA LYS A 614 -10.00 13.78 -12.55
C LYS A 614 -9.43 12.38 -12.39
N ARG A 615 -8.11 12.28 -12.15
CA ARG A 615 -7.49 11.00 -11.77
C ARG A 615 -8.14 10.51 -10.49
N THR A 616 -8.44 9.21 -10.45
CA THR A 616 -8.94 8.54 -9.24
C THR A 616 -7.82 8.57 -8.20
N PRO A 617 -8.08 9.06 -6.97
CA PRO A 617 -7.10 8.99 -5.89
C PRO A 617 -6.56 7.57 -5.74
N LEU A 618 -5.25 7.41 -5.55
CA LEU A 618 -4.58 6.11 -5.57
C LEU A 618 -5.22 5.10 -4.61
N TRP A 619 -5.65 5.54 -3.44
CA TRP A 619 -6.37 4.71 -2.46
C TRP A 619 -7.68 4.11 -2.99
N GLN A 620 -8.44 4.86 -3.79
CA GLN A 620 -9.67 4.35 -4.40
C GLN A 620 -9.36 3.33 -5.48
N GLN A 621 -8.24 3.50 -6.19
CA GLN A 621 -7.77 2.51 -7.16
C GLN A 621 -7.38 1.22 -6.43
N ARG A 622 -6.65 1.30 -5.32
CA ARG A 622 -6.25 0.16 -4.47
C ARG A 622 -7.45 -0.65 -3.99
N GLN A 623 -8.40 0.01 -3.33
CA GLN A 623 -9.57 -0.67 -2.80
C GLN A 623 -10.34 -1.43 -3.88
N ARG A 624 -10.54 -0.79 -5.04
CA ARG A 624 -11.28 -1.39 -6.16
C ARG A 624 -10.52 -2.52 -6.84
N ALA A 625 -9.20 -2.36 -6.98
CA ALA A 625 -8.36 -3.41 -7.54
C ALA A 625 -8.30 -4.64 -6.63
N SER A 626 -8.21 -4.45 -5.30
CA SER A 626 -8.26 -5.56 -4.34
C SER A 626 -9.59 -6.31 -4.39
N GLN A 627 -10.71 -5.58 -4.42
CA GLN A 627 -12.05 -6.19 -4.58
C GLN A 627 -12.18 -6.95 -5.91
N LEU A 628 -11.67 -6.37 -7.00
CA LEU A 628 -11.65 -7.02 -8.30
C LEU A 628 -10.75 -8.25 -8.30
N LEU A 629 -9.59 -8.19 -7.65
CA LEU A 629 -8.64 -9.30 -7.57
C LEU A 629 -9.23 -10.48 -6.79
N GLN A 630 -9.93 -10.21 -5.69
CA GLN A 630 -10.59 -11.25 -4.89
C GLN A 630 -11.60 -12.07 -5.72
N VAL A 631 -12.27 -11.44 -6.69
CA VAL A 631 -13.17 -12.13 -7.62
C VAL A 631 -12.39 -12.76 -8.78
N ALA A 632 -11.42 -12.04 -9.34
CA ALA A 632 -10.68 -12.48 -10.52
C ALA A 632 -9.72 -13.65 -10.24
N SER A 633 -9.23 -13.80 -9.01
CA SER A 633 -8.35 -14.91 -8.61
C SER A 633 -9.03 -16.28 -8.75
N GLU A 634 -10.37 -16.36 -8.68
CA GLU A 634 -11.14 -17.57 -8.95
C GLU A 634 -11.16 -17.96 -10.44
N PHE A 635 -10.80 -17.02 -11.33
CA PHE A 635 -10.84 -17.17 -12.79
C PHE A 635 -9.45 -16.94 -13.41
N GLY A 636 -8.60 -17.98 -13.38
CA GLY A 636 -7.24 -17.90 -13.91
C GLY A 636 -7.14 -17.52 -15.40
N SER A 637 -8.23 -17.62 -16.17
CA SER A 637 -8.30 -17.18 -17.57
C SER A 637 -8.63 -15.70 -17.75
N PHE A 638 -8.88 -14.95 -16.66
CA PHE A 638 -9.21 -13.53 -16.74
C PHE A 638 -8.02 -12.74 -17.31
N PRO A 639 -8.20 -11.95 -18.40
CA PRO A 639 -7.06 -11.36 -19.12
C PRO A 639 -6.10 -10.53 -18.27
N ILE A 640 -6.61 -9.81 -17.26
CA ILE A 640 -5.78 -8.97 -16.38
C ILE A 640 -5.01 -9.78 -15.34
N VAL A 641 -5.52 -10.94 -14.92
CA VAL A 641 -4.75 -11.87 -14.07
C VAL A 641 -3.59 -12.42 -14.88
N LEU A 642 -3.86 -12.89 -16.11
CA LEU A 642 -2.83 -13.39 -17.02
C LEU A 642 -1.77 -12.33 -17.33
N GLU A 643 -2.19 -11.08 -17.58
CA GLU A 643 -1.27 -9.97 -17.83
C GLU A 643 -0.41 -9.64 -16.61
N ALA A 644 -0.99 -9.60 -15.41
CA ALA A 644 -0.24 -9.33 -14.18
C ALA A 644 0.78 -10.43 -13.88
N VAL A 645 0.41 -11.70 -14.06
CA VAL A 645 1.35 -12.82 -13.96
C VAL A 645 2.46 -12.68 -15.00
N ARG A 646 2.11 -12.40 -16.25
CA ARG A 646 3.08 -12.19 -17.33
C ARG A 646 4.04 -11.03 -17.01
N GLU A 647 3.55 -9.91 -16.48
CA GLU A 647 4.38 -8.75 -16.10
C GLU A 647 5.38 -9.13 -15.01
N CYS A 648 4.90 -9.80 -13.95
CA CYS A 648 5.77 -10.27 -12.88
C CYS A 648 6.84 -11.22 -13.40
N LEU A 649 6.48 -12.24 -14.18
CA LEU A 649 7.38 -13.31 -14.60
C LEU A 649 8.33 -12.94 -15.75
N GLN A 650 7.96 -11.99 -16.62
CA GLN A 650 8.72 -11.68 -17.83
C GLN A 650 9.35 -10.28 -17.84
N ASP A 651 8.74 -9.29 -17.17
CA ASP A 651 9.23 -7.91 -17.19
C ASP A 651 9.94 -7.52 -15.88
N VAL A 652 9.52 -8.09 -14.75
CA VAL A 652 10.12 -7.81 -13.43
C VAL A 652 11.14 -8.88 -13.05
N PHE A 653 10.76 -10.15 -13.16
CA PHE A 653 11.65 -11.28 -12.88
C PHE A 653 12.38 -11.72 -14.16
N ASP A 654 13.60 -12.22 -13.98
CA ASP A 654 14.32 -12.97 -15.01
C ASP A 654 14.29 -14.46 -14.66
N VAL A 655 13.09 -15.06 -14.73
CA VAL A 655 12.89 -16.50 -14.48
C VAL A 655 13.77 -17.38 -15.39
N PRO A 656 13.94 -17.08 -16.70
CA PRO A 656 14.90 -17.80 -17.52
C PRO A 656 16.34 -17.72 -16.97
N GLY A 657 16.73 -16.55 -16.47
CA GLY A 657 18.02 -16.36 -15.80
C GLY A 657 18.17 -17.18 -14.52
N LEU A 658 17.11 -17.29 -13.71
CA LEU A 658 17.09 -18.16 -12.54
C LEU A 658 17.19 -19.65 -12.93
N THR A 659 16.44 -20.08 -13.95
CA THR A 659 16.51 -21.45 -14.49
C THR A 659 17.91 -21.77 -15.03
N GLU A 660 18.55 -20.83 -15.72
CA GLU A 660 19.94 -20.96 -16.18
C GLU A 660 20.90 -21.10 -14.99
N LEU A 661 20.73 -20.29 -13.94
CA LEU A 661 21.54 -20.36 -12.72
C LEU A 661 21.41 -21.70 -12.00
N MET A 662 20.19 -22.24 -11.88
CA MET A 662 19.96 -23.57 -11.29
C MET A 662 20.64 -24.67 -12.12
N GLY A 663 20.54 -24.61 -13.45
CA GLY A 663 21.29 -25.51 -14.33
C GLY A 663 22.82 -25.34 -14.25
N ASP A 664 23.33 -24.14 -13.99
CA ASP A 664 24.74 -23.87 -13.74
C ASP A 664 25.23 -24.49 -12.42
N LEU A 665 24.40 -24.47 -11.36
CA LEU A 665 24.66 -25.11 -10.07
C LEU A 665 24.64 -26.65 -10.19
N GLU A 666 23.63 -27.21 -10.86
CA GLU A 666 23.54 -28.66 -11.12
C GLU A 666 24.74 -29.18 -11.93
N ALA A 667 25.13 -28.44 -12.97
CA ALA A 667 26.28 -28.77 -13.81
C ALA A 667 27.64 -28.46 -13.14
N ARG A 668 27.63 -27.91 -11.91
CA ARG A 668 28.82 -27.49 -11.15
C ARG A 668 29.70 -26.46 -11.89
N ARG A 669 29.10 -25.65 -12.77
CA ARG A 669 29.75 -24.48 -13.37
C ARG A 669 29.82 -23.32 -12.37
N VAL A 670 28.82 -23.22 -11.51
CA VAL A 670 28.79 -22.37 -10.33
C VAL A 670 28.92 -23.27 -9.10
N ARG A 671 29.84 -22.93 -8.21
CA ARG A 671 30.06 -23.61 -6.93
C ARG A 671 29.24 -22.94 -5.85
N LEU A 672 28.66 -23.75 -4.98
CA LEU A 672 28.01 -23.29 -3.75
C LEU A 672 28.92 -23.61 -2.56
N VAL A 673 29.17 -22.61 -1.70
CA VAL A 673 30.04 -22.74 -0.52
C VAL A 673 29.26 -22.34 0.72
N GLU A 674 29.40 -23.10 1.79
CA GLU A 674 28.85 -22.77 3.10
C GLU A 674 29.94 -22.23 4.01
N VAL A 675 29.62 -21.18 4.77
CA VAL A 675 30.49 -20.69 5.84
C VAL A 675 29.65 -20.26 7.03
N THR A 676 30.10 -20.60 8.24
CA THR A 676 29.54 -20.08 9.48
C THR A 676 30.52 -19.06 10.05
N THR A 677 30.06 -17.82 10.21
CA THR A 677 30.83 -16.70 10.77
C THR A 677 30.32 -16.35 12.15
N GLN A 678 31.19 -15.82 13.02
CA GLN A 678 30.79 -15.35 14.36
C GLN A 678 30.08 -13.99 14.28
N GLU A 679 30.51 -13.15 13.34
CA GLU A 679 29.97 -11.83 13.06
C GLU A 679 29.71 -11.72 11.55
N PRO A 680 28.75 -10.90 11.11
CA PRO A 680 28.47 -10.73 9.69
C PRO A 680 29.69 -10.20 8.92
N SER A 681 30.01 -10.84 7.81
CA SER A 681 31.08 -10.44 6.88
C SER A 681 30.86 -9.03 6.31
N PRO A 682 31.87 -8.35 5.74
CA PRO A 682 31.68 -7.07 5.06
C PRO A 682 30.55 -7.05 4.00
N PHE A 683 30.36 -8.13 3.25
CA PHE A 683 29.27 -8.25 2.27
C PHE A 683 27.93 -8.44 2.97
N ALA A 684 27.88 -9.30 4.00
CA ALA A 684 26.68 -9.47 4.80
C ALA A 684 26.32 -8.18 5.51
N ARG A 685 27.28 -7.45 6.09
CA ARG A 685 27.08 -6.12 6.65
C ARG A 685 26.54 -5.15 5.62
N SER A 686 27.00 -5.13 4.37
CA SER A 686 26.45 -4.23 3.33
C SER A 686 24.98 -4.55 3.01
N LEU A 687 24.65 -5.83 2.82
CA LEU A 687 23.27 -6.31 2.63
C LEU A 687 22.42 -6.01 3.87
N LEU A 688 22.99 -6.26 5.04
CA LEU A 688 22.42 -5.97 6.34
C LEU A 688 22.39 -4.47 6.61
N PHE A 689 23.15 -3.57 5.97
CA PHE A 689 23.18 -2.12 6.25
C PHE A 689 22.08 -1.39 5.50
N GLY A 690 21.78 -1.86 4.28
CA GLY A 690 20.47 -1.64 3.67
C GLY A 690 19.32 -2.10 4.61
N TYR A 691 19.64 -3.02 5.51
CA TYR A 691 18.79 -3.57 6.57
C TYR A 691 19.08 -3.03 8.01
N VAL A 692 20.10 -2.21 8.31
CA VAL A 692 20.41 -1.67 9.66
C VAL A 692 19.91 -0.24 9.77
N ALA A 693 19.81 0.45 8.63
CA ALA A 693 18.79 1.48 8.46
C ALA A 693 17.36 0.92 8.67
N GLN A 694 17.22 -0.43 8.66
CA GLN A 694 16.00 -1.21 8.85
C GLN A 694 15.91 -1.92 10.23
N PHE A 695 16.92 -1.91 11.13
CA PHE A 695 16.86 -2.77 12.34
C PHE A 695 17.69 -2.39 13.58
N LEU A 696 18.19 -1.15 13.75
CA LEU A 696 18.83 -0.81 15.04
C LEU A 696 17.75 -0.49 16.11
N TYR A 697 17.72 -1.31 17.17
CA TYR A 697 16.87 -1.28 18.38
C TYR A 697 15.60 -2.15 18.39
N GLU A 698 15.77 -3.47 18.23
CA GLU A 698 14.77 -4.47 18.65
C GLU A 698 15.25 -5.19 19.92
N GLY A 699 14.83 -4.73 21.09
CA GLY A 699 15.10 -5.38 22.37
C GLY A 699 13.88 -5.32 23.29
N ASP A 700 13.40 -6.50 23.67
CA ASP A 700 12.34 -6.85 24.63
C ASP A 700 10.87 -6.77 24.18
N SER A 701 10.25 -7.93 23.96
CA SER A 701 8.80 -8.13 24.07
C SER A 701 8.46 -9.50 24.67
N PRO A 702 7.61 -9.57 25.73
CA PRO A 702 7.25 -10.82 26.39
C PRO A 702 5.96 -11.47 25.83
N LEU A 703 5.93 -12.81 25.99
CA LEU A 703 4.92 -13.88 25.83
C LEU A 703 3.40 -13.60 25.73
N ALA A 704 2.91 -12.36 25.78
CA ALA A 704 1.49 -12.01 25.65
C ALA A 704 0.96 -12.13 24.20
N GLU A 705 1.84 -12.10 23.19
CA GLU A 705 1.47 -12.15 21.77
C GLU A 705 0.97 -13.51 21.29
N ARG A 706 1.32 -14.62 21.95
CA ARG A 706 0.75 -15.94 21.62
C ARG A 706 -0.74 -16.08 21.99
N ARG A 707 -1.30 -15.21 22.84
CA ARG A 707 -2.75 -15.24 23.19
C ARG A 707 -3.62 -14.29 22.36
N ALA A 708 -3.05 -13.27 21.72
CA ALA A 708 -3.82 -12.29 20.95
C ALA A 708 -4.20 -12.79 19.53
N ALA A 709 -3.36 -13.63 18.92
CA ALA A 709 -3.68 -14.27 17.64
C ALA A 709 -4.88 -15.24 17.74
N ALA A 710 -5.08 -15.86 18.90
CA ALA A 710 -6.23 -16.73 19.19
C ALA A 710 -7.56 -15.97 19.43
N LEU A 711 -7.52 -14.65 19.60
CA LEU A 711 -8.71 -13.81 19.84
C LEU A 711 -9.12 -12.95 18.62
N SER A 712 -8.43 -13.10 17.50
CA SER A 712 -8.73 -12.43 16.22
C SER A 712 -9.68 -13.22 15.30
N LEU A 713 -10.08 -14.42 15.75
CA LEU A 713 -10.95 -15.35 15.05
C LEU A 713 -12.23 -15.55 15.87
N ASP A 714 -13.28 -14.82 15.53
CA ASP A 714 -14.47 -15.42 14.92
C ASP A 714 -15.56 -14.34 14.72
N SER A 715 -15.84 -14.01 13.46
CA SER A 715 -17.03 -13.23 13.12
C SER A 715 -18.33 -14.00 13.41
N HIS A 716 -18.23 -15.32 13.63
CA HIS A 716 -19.32 -16.19 14.08
C HIS A 716 -19.62 -16.06 15.58
N LEU A 717 -18.59 -15.92 16.42
CA LEU A 717 -18.74 -15.72 17.88
C LEU A 717 -19.31 -14.34 18.22
N LEU A 718 -19.02 -13.31 17.42
CA LEU A 718 -19.69 -12.00 17.53
C LEU A 718 -21.18 -12.07 17.18
N ALA A 719 -21.60 -13.02 16.32
CA ALA A 719 -23.00 -13.26 16.01
C ALA A 719 -23.71 -14.10 17.10
N GLU A 720 -22.99 -14.97 17.81
CA GLU A 720 -23.52 -15.73 18.97
C GLU A 720 -23.54 -14.91 20.27
N LEU A 721 -22.54 -14.05 20.50
CA LEU A 721 -22.40 -13.25 21.74
C LEU A 721 -23.25 -11.98 21.77
N LEU A 722 -23.62 -11.40 20.62
CA LEU A 722 -24.54 -10.26 20.57
C LEU A 722 -26.00 -10.66 20.75
N GLY A 723 -26.30 -11.96 20.73
CA GLY A 723 -27.66 -12.47 20.73
C GLY A 723 -28.41 -12.05 19.46
N GLN A 724 -29.38 -12.85 19.06
CA GLN A 724 -30.40 -12.42 18.10
C GLN A 724 -31.35 -11.37 18.72
N ALA A 725 -30.80 -10.36 19.41
CA ALA A 725 -31.53 -9.19 19.86
C ALA A 725 -31.80 -8.31 18.63
N GLU A 726 -32.82 -8.74 17.89
CA GLU A 726 -33.71 -7.94 17.04
C GLU A 726 -33.03 -6.80 16.26
N LEU A 727 -32.19 -7.18 15.28
CA LEU A 727 -31.63 -6.27 14.26
C LEU A 727 -32.68 -5.32 13.62
N ARG A 728 -33.95 -5.73 13.61
CA ARG A 728 -35.11 -4.91 13.23
C ARG A 728 -35.20 -3.57 13.98
N GLU A 729 -34.73 -3.48 15.23
CA GLU A 729 -34.80 -2.26 16.05
C GLU A 729 -33.76 -1.20 15.64
N LEU A 730 -32.70 -1.60 14.92
CA LEU A 730 -31.62 -0.71 14.49
C LEU A 730 -31.77 -0.24 13.02
N LEU A 731 -32.74 -0.78 12.29
CA LEU A 731 -32.93 -0.52 10.87
C LEU A 731 -34.09 0.46 10.65
N ASP A 732 -33.73 1.66 10.20
CA ASP A 732 -34.69 2.70 9.85
C ASP A 732 -35.50 2.32 8.58
N PRO A 733 -36.85 2.33 8.63
CA PRO A 733 -37.71 1.91 7.52
C PRO A 733 -37.69 2.89 6.33
N GLU A 734 -37.47 4.18 6.56
CA GLU A 734 -37.34 5.18 5.50
C GLU A 734 -36.03 4.98 4.74
N VAL A 735 -34.93 4.77 5.47
CA VAL A 735 -33.61 4.45 4.89
C VAL A 735 -33.66 3.17 4.06
N LEU A 736 -34.39 2.15 4.53
CA LEU A 736 -34.58 0.92 3.78
C LEU A 736 -35.31 1.18 2.46
N THR A 737 -36.44 1.90 2.50
CA THR A 737 -37.24 2.24 1.32
C THR A 737 -36.42 3.06 0.30
N GLU A 738 -35.66 4.05 0.77
CA GLU A 738 -34.80 4.86 -0.09
C GLU A 738 -33.69 4.02 -0.73
N LEU A 739 -33.05 3.13 0.05
CA LEU A 739 -32.01 2.24 -0.45
C LEU A 739 -32.56 1.29 -1.51
N GLU A 740 -33.73 0.68 -1.30
CA GLU A 740 -34.36 -0.20 -2.29
C GLU A 740 -34.66 0.54 -3.60
N ARG A 741 -35.21 1.76 -3.52
CA ARG A 741 -35.44 2.59 -4.71
C ARG A 741 -34.12 2.90 -5.43
N GLU A 742 -33.03 3.15 -4.71
CA GLU A 742 -31.71 3.38 -5.29
C GLU A 742 -31.17 2.12 -5.98
N LEU A 743 -31.29 0.96 -5.34
CA LEU A 743 -30.84 -0.33 -5.88
C LEU A 743 -31.62 -0.74 -7.14
N GLN A 744 -32.93 -0.45 -7.15
CA GLN A 744 -33.85 -0.71 -8.28
C GLN A 744 -33.78 0.33 -9.40
N TRP A 745 -32.95 1.37 -9.25
CA TRP A 745 -32.83 2.51 -10.18
C TRP A 745 -34.14 3.28 -10.39
N LEU A 746 -34.94 3.41 -9.32
CA LEU A 746 -36.19 4.17 -9.27
C LEU A 746 -36.01 5.60 -8.74
N THR A 747 -34.77 6.03 -8.53
CA THR A 747 -34.41 7.41 -8.15
C THR A 747 -34.20 8.27 -9.40
N GLU A 748 -34.48 9.58 -9.31
CA GLU A 748 -34.34 10.48 -10.46
C GLU A 748 -32.92 10.48 -11.06
N ASP A 749 -31.89 10.38 -10.21
CA ASP A 749 -30.49 10.36 -10.64
C ASP A 749 -30.12 9.15 -11.50
N ARG A 750 -30.85 8.04 -11.35
CA ARG A 750 -30.59 6.76 -12.04
C ARG A 750 -31.63 6.43 -13.12
N ARG A 751 -32.57 7.33 -13.37
CA ARG A 751 -33.58 7.16 -14.41
C ARG A 751 -32.90 7.03 -15.78
N VAL A 752 -33.35 6.06 -16.57
CA VAL A 752 -32.79 5.76 -17.88
C VAL A 752 -33.10 6.91 -18.86
N LYS A 753 -32.13 7.24 -19.73
CA LYS A 753 -32.23 8.36 -20.67
C LYS A 753 -32.06 7.97 -22.14
N ASP A 754 -31.55 6.77 -22.39
CA ASP A 754 -31.24 6.24 -23.70
C ASP A 754 -31.26 4.70 -23.71
N ALA A 755 -31.17 4.11 -24.90
CA ALA A 755 -31.11 2.65 -25.07
C ALA A 755 -29.86 2.02 -24.40
N GLU A 756 -28.75 2.76 -24.27
CA GLU A 756 -27.57 2.28 -23.53
C GLU A 756 -27.86 2.09 -22.04
N GLY A 757 -28.62 3.00 -21.45
CA GLY A 757 -29.06 2.87 -20.06
C GLY A 757 -30.00 1.69 -19.87
N VAL A 758 -30.84 1.33 -20.86
CA VAL A 758 -31.65 0.09 -20.80
C VAL A 758 -30.75 -1.14 -20.82
N ALA A 759 -29.71 -1.17 -21.66
CA ALA A 759 -28.76 -2.28 -21.70
C ALA A 759 -28.00 -2.43 -20.36
N ASP A 760 -27.55 -1.33 -19.76
CA ASP A 760 -26.93 -1.35 -18.43
C ASP A 760 -27.91 -1.82 -17.34
N LEU A 761 -29.19 -1.45 -17.47
CA LEU A 761 -30.23 -1.80 -16.52
C LEU A 761 -30.57 -3.29 -16.56
N LEU A 762 -30.71 -3.88 -17.74
CA LEU A 762 -30.88 -5.34 -17.91
C LEU A 762 -29.66 -6.12 -17.39
N ARG A 763 -28.45 -5.59 -17.59
CA ARG A 763 -27.21 -6.20 -17.10
C ARG A 763 -27.10 -6.17 -15.57
N VAL A 764 -27.49 -5.06 -14.93
CA VAL A 764 -27.36 -4.87 -13.47
C VAL A 764 -28.52 -5.49 -12.70
N LEU A 765 -29.76 -5.28 -13.15
CA LEU A 765 -30.97 -5.76 -12.46
C LEU A 765 -31.36 -7.18 -12.89
N GLY A 766 -30.95 -7.61 -14.09
CA GLY A 766 -31.39 -8.86 -14.69
C GLY A 766 -32.67 -8.70 -15.51
N PRO A 767 -33.40 -9.80 -15.75
CA PRO A 767 -34.58 -9.78 -16.61
C PRO A 767 -35.71 -8.90 -16.06
N LEU A 768 -36.31 -8.06 -16.92
CA LEU A 768 -37.39 -7.14 -16.57
C LEU A 768 -38.53 -7.14 -17.58
N THR A 769 -39.73 -6.86 -17.11
CA THR A 769 -40.92 -6.70 -17.96
C THR A 769 -41.00 -5.30 -18.59
N ASP A 770 -41.84 -5.13 -19.61
CA ASP A 770 -42.10 -3.81 -20.22
C ASP A 770 -42.60 -2.78 -19.20
N ALA A 771 -43.45 -3.20 -18.26
CA ALA A 771 -43.96 -2.32 -17.20
C ALA A 771 -42.85 -1.84 -16.27
N GLU A 772 -41.93 -2.73 -15.88
CA GLU A 772 -40.78 -2.40 -15.03
C GLU A 772 -39.78 -1.48 -15.74
N LEU A 773 -39.57 -1.68 -17.04
CA LEU A 773 -38.74 -0.79 -17.85
C LEU A 773 -39.35 0.62 -17.93
N ALA A 774 -40.66 0.72 -18.16
CA ALA A 774 -41.37 1.99 -18.22
C ALA A 774 -41.31 2.76 -16.89
N GLU A 775 -41.43 2.06 -15.75
CA GLU A 775 -41.29 2.65 -14.41
C GLU A 775 -39.93 3.33 -14.20
N ARG A 776 -38.87 2.78 -14.81
CA ARG A 776 -37.49 3.28 -14.76
C ARG A 776 -37.18 4.33 -15.85
N GLY A 777 -38.20 4.75 -16.61
CA GLY A 777 -38.11 5.79 -17.63
C GLY A 777 -37.68 5.32 -19.02
N ALA A 778 -37.69 4.01 -19.30
CA ALA A 778 -37.38 3.51 -20.63
C ALA A 778 -38.52 3.79 -21.62
N GLU A 779 -38.18 4.24 -22.82
CA GLU A 779 -39.15 4.32 -23.92
C GLU A 779 -39.45 2.92 -24.48
N PRO A 780 -40.70 2.65 -24.94
CA PRO A 780 -41.09 1.32 -25.44
C PRO A 780 -40.28 0.82 -26.64
N SER A 781 -39.62 1.70 -27.40
CA SER A 781 -38.83 1.29 -28.57
C SER A 781 -37.42 0.80 -28.22
N TRP A 782 -36.85 1.21 -27.08
CA TRP A 782 -35.44 0.97 -26.76
C TRP A 782 -35.11 -0.52 -26.55
N ALA A 783 -35.96 -1.28 -25.85
CA ALA A 783 -35.72 -2.71 -25.67
C ALA A 783 -35.83 -3.51 -27.00
N PRO A 784 -36.85 -3.27 -27.85
CA PRO A 784 -36.89 -3.81 -29.22
C PRO A 784 -35.70 -3.40 -30.10
N GLU A 785 -35.21 -2.16 -30.00
CA GLU A 785 -34.01 -1.69 -30.71
C GLU A 785 -32.77 -2.49 -30.27
N LEU A 786 -32.58 -2.69 -28.96
CA LEU A 786 -31.51 -3.54 -28.43
C LEU A 786 -31.64 -4.99 -28.86
N ALA A 787 -32.86 -5.53 -28.95
CA ALA A 787 -33.10 -6.88 -29.43
C ALA A 787 -32.76 -7.05 -30.92
N THR A 788 -33.10 -6.05 -31.73
CA THR A 788 -32.72 -5.98 -33.15
C THR A 788 -31.20 -5.90 -33.31
N ALA A 789 -30.54 -5.13 -32.44
CA ALA A 789 -29.09 -5.05 -32.34
C ALA A 789 -28.44 -6.25 -31.64
N ARG A 790 -29.22 -7.29 -31.26
CA ARG A 790 -28.77 -8.51 -30.59
C ARG A 790 -28.00 -8.28 -29.29
N ARG A 791 -28.45 -7.31 -28.51
CA ARG A 791 -27.94 -6.96 -27.17
C ARG A 791 -28.93 -7.29 -26.05
N ALA A 792 -30.20 -7.47 -26.40
CA ALA A 792 -31.23 -7.96 -25.50
C ALA A 792 -31.97 -9.15 -26.15
N ILE A 793 -32.56 -10.01 -25.32
CA ILE A 793 -33.41 -11.11 -25.74
C ILE A 793 -34.75 -11.03 -25.01
N GLN A 794 -35.83 -11.39 -25.70
CA GLN A 794 -37.12 -11.59 -25.08
C GLN A 794 -37.27 -13.05 -24.68
N VAL A 795 -37.57 -13.29 -23.41
CA VAL A 795 -37.67 -14.62 -22.81
C VAL A 795 -38.88 -14.71 -21.90
N ARG A 796 -39.40 -15.92 -21.69
CA ARG A 796 -40.55 -16.14 -20.81
C ARG A 796 -40.09 -16.73 -19.47
N ILE A 797 -40.31 -15.99 -18.39
CA ILE A 797 -39.93 -16.36 -17.01
C ILE A 797 -41.18 -16.27 -16.14
N ALA A 798 -41.41 -17.30 -15.30
CA ALA A 798 -42.59 -17.38 -14.43
C ALA A 798 -43.94 -17.14 -15.15
N GLY A 799 -44.02 -17.45 -16.44
CA GLY A 799 -45.24 -17.26 -17.25
C GLY A 799 -45.45 -15.86 -17.82
N ALA A 800 -44.52 -14.91 -17.63
CA ALA A 800 -44.56 -13.56 -18.21
C ALA A 800 -43.35 -13.28 -19.10
N ASP A 801 -43.53 -12.38 -20.09
CA ASP A 801 -42.47 -12.02 -21.02
C ASP A 801 -41.55 -10.97 -20.40
N HIS A 802 -40.25 -11.23 -20.45
CA HIS A 802 -39.20 -10.40 -19.89
C HIS A 802 -38.15 -10.11 -20.97
N TRP A 803 -37.58 -8.92 -20.92
CA TRP A 803 -36.34 -8.56 -21.59
C TRP A 803 -35.16 -8.93 -20.69
N ALA A 804 -34.16 -9.59 -21.24
CA ALA A 804 -32.90 -9.90 -20.57
C ALA A 804 -31.72 -9.48 -21.43
N ALA A 805 -30.57 -9.23 -20.80
CA ALA A 805 -29.32 -9.05 -21.53
C ALA A 805 -28.96 -10.33 -22.28
N ILE A 806 -28.44 -10.23 -23.51
CA ILE A 806 -28.12 -11.42 -24.31
C ILE A 806 -27.04 -12.29 -23.65
N GLU A 807 -26.16 -11.67 -22.85
CA GLU A 807 -25.10 -12.30 -22.08
C GLU A 807 -25.62 -13.24 -20.98
N ASP A 808 -26.89 -13.12 -20.60
CA ASP A 808 -27.54 -13.99 -19.61
C ASP A 808 -28.23 -15.20 -20.23
N ALA A 809 -28.18 -15.37 -21.56
CA ALA A 809 -28.87 -16.46 -22.25
C ALA A 809 -28.53 -17.85 -21.69
N GLY A 810 -27.24 -18.18 -21.55
CA GLY A 810 -26.77 -19.43 -20.95
C GLY A 810 -27.22 -19.58 -19.50
N ARG A 811 -27.13 -18.51 -18.70
CA ARG A 811 -27.56 -18.52 -17.28
C ARG A 811 -29.06 -18.81 -17.15
N LEU A 812 -29.90 -18.17 -17.95
CA LEU A 812 -31.35 -18.34 -17.91
C LEU A 812 -31.79 -19.73 -18.41
N ARG A 813 -31.16 -20.23 -19.48
CA ARG A 813 -31.39 -21.58 -19.98
C ARG A 813 -31.04 -22.63 -18.92
N ASP A 814 -29.84 -22.52 -18.33
CA ASP A 814 -29.32 -23.56 -17.44
C ASP A 814 -29.93 -23.48 -16.03
N ALA A 815 -30.28 -22.29 -15.53
CA ALA A 815 -30.90 -22.12 -14.23
C ALA A 815 -32.42 -22.37 -14.23
N LEU A 816 -33.13 -21.89 -15.25
CA LEU A 816 -34.60 -21.83 -15.27
C LEU A 816 -35.23 -22.75 -16.33
N GLY A 817 -34.43 -23.34 -17.22
CA GLY A 817 -34.94 -24.09 -18.36
C GLY A 817 -35.61 -23.21 -19.43
N THR A 818 -35.28 -21.91 -19.46
CA THR A 818 -35.94 -20.95 -20.35
C THR A 818 -35.59 -21.20 -21.82
N ALA A 819 -36.61 -21.22 -22.68
CA ALA A 819 -36.41 -21.32 -24.13
C ALA A 819 -35.81 -20.03 -24.69
N LEU A 820 -34.66 -20.14 -25.34
CA LEU A 820 -33.96 -19.00 -25.94
C LEU A 820 -34.47 -18.72 -27.36
N PRO A 821 -34.54 -17.44 -27.78
CA PRO A 821 -34.92 -17.08 -29.14
C PRO A 821 -33.87 -17.52 -30.17
N VAL A 822 -34.30 -17.66 -31.43
CA VAL A 822 -33.41 -18.05 -32.54
C VAL A 822 -32.41 -16.93 -32.84
N GLY A 823 -31.13 -17.28 -33.02
CA GLY A 823 -30.08 -16.34 -33.41
C GLY A 823 -29.20 -15.82 -32.27
N VAL A 824 -29.32 -16.37 -31.05
CA VAL A 824 -28.36 -16.15 -29.96
C VAL A 824 -27.02 -16.80 -30.32
N PRO A 825 -25.90 -16.04 -30.37
CA PRO A 825 -24.57 -16.61 -30.62
C PRO A 825 -24.17 -17.69 -29.59
N GLU A 826 -23.45 -18.71 -30.05
CA GLU A 826 -23.00 -19.85 -29.22
C GLU A 826 -22.20 -19.41 -27.98
N ALA A 827 -21.38 -18.36 -28.12
CA ALA A 827 -20.58 -17.80 -27.03
C ALA A 827 -21.41 -17.32 -25.81
N PHE A 828 -22.69 -16.98 -25.99
CA PHE A 828 -23.59 -16.60 -24.90
C PHE A 828 -24.37 -17.79 -24.31
N THR A 829 -24.16 -18.99 -24.86
CA THR A 829 -24.82 -20.23 -24.45
C THR A 829 -23.88 -21.23 -23.80
N GLU A 830 -22.63 -20.84 -23.57
CA GLU A 830 -21.64 -21.63 -22.83
C GLU A 830 -22.09 -21.85 -21.37
N PRO A 831 -21.89 -23.04 -20.80
CA PRO A 831 -22.29 -23.34 -19.42
C PRO A 831 -21.56 -22.47 -18.39
N VAL A 832 -22.29 -21.98 -17.39
CA VAL A 832 -21.74 -21.24 -16.24
C VAL A 832 -21.68 -22.17 -15.03
N LYS A 833 -20.70 -21.98 -14.13
CA LYS A 833 -20.45 -22.87 -12.97
C LYS A 833 -21.64 -22.98 -12.01
N ASP A 834 -22.27 -21.85 -11.65
CA ASP A 834 -23.46 -21.82 -10.78
C ASP A 834 -24.52 -20.83 -11.32
N PRO A 835 -25.29 -21.23 -12.35
CA PRO A 835 -26.26 -20.35 -13.00
C PRO A 835 -27.36 -19.85 -12.05
N LEU A 836 -27.87 -20.73 -11.18
CA LEU A 836 -28.92 -20.40 -10.23
C LEU A 836 -28.41 -19.52 -9.09
N GLY A 837 -27.23 -19.82 -8.54
CA GLY A 837 -26.60 -18.98 -7.53
C GLY A 837 -26.29 -17.58 -8.05
N ASP A 838 -25.86 -17.44 -9.30
CA ASP A 838 -25.63 -16.14 -9.94
C ASP A 838 -26.93 -15.31 -10.06
N LEU A 839 -28.05 -15.91 -10.50
CA LEU A 839 -29.34 -15.21 -10.59
C LEU A 839 -29.85 -14.76 -9.21
N LEU A 840 -29.79 -15.63 -8.21
CA LEU A 840 -30.25 -15.31 -6.85
C LEU A 840 -29.34 -14.31 -6.16
N ALA A 841 -28.03 -14.38 -6.39
CA ALA A 841 -27.11 -13.38 -5.86
C ALA A 841 -27.28 -12.02 -6.55
N ARG A 842 -27.58 -11.98 -7.86
CA ARG A 842 -27.98 -10.74 -8.53
C ARG A 842 -29.23 -10.15 -7.91
N TYR A 843 -30.26 -10.99 -7.71
CA TYR A 843 -31.51 -10.59 -7.07
C TYR A 843 -31.26 -10.01 -5.67
N ALA A 844 -30.45 -10.68 -4.84
CA ALA A 844 -30.11 -10.22 -3.50
C ALA A 844 -29.37 -8.87 -3.47
N ARG A 845 -28.54 -8.57 -4.47
CA ARG A 845 -27.79 -7.30 -4.55
C ARG A 845 -28.64 -6.12 -5.02
N THR A 846 -29.74 -6.39 -5.70
CA THR A 846 -30.60 -5.36 -6.30
C THR A 846 -31.85 -5.11 -5.45
N HIS A 847 -32.12 -5.94 -4.47
CA HIS A 847 -33.27 -5.81 -3.56
C HIS A 847 -32.79 -5.59 -2.13
N GLY A 848 -33.66 -5.05 -1.27
CA GLY A 848 -33.47 -5.10 0.18
C GLY A 848 -33.74 -6.51 0.71
N PRO A 849 -33.97 -6.66 2.02
CA PRO A 849 -34.36 -7.94 2.61
C PRO A 849 -35.56 -8.57 1.90
N PHE A 850 -35.47 -9.86 1.58
CA PHE A 850 -36.51 -10.58 0.85
C PHE A 850 -36.69 -12.01 1.38
N THR A 851 -37.88 -12.59 1.15
CA THR A 851 -38.16 -13.98 1.51
C THR A 851 -37.82 -14.93 0.35
N ALA A 852 -37.48 -16.18 0.67
CA ALA A 852 -37.24 -17.22 -0.35
C ALA A 852 -38.45 -17.42 -1.27
N ALA A 853 -39.68 -17.25 -0.75
CA ALA A 853 -40.90 -17.33 -1.53
C ALA A 853 -41.00 -16.24 -2.61
N ARG A 854 -40.61 -15.00 -2.29
CA ARG A 854 -40.65 -13.88 -3.24
C ARG A 854 -39.62 -14.05 -4.36
N ALA A 855 -38.42 -14.51 -4.04
CA ALA A 855 -37.40 -14.82 -5.05
C ALA A 855 -37.83 -16.03 -5.92
N ALA A 856 -38.44 -17.06 -5.31
CA ALA A 856 -38.96 -18.21 -6.03
C ALA A 856 -40.07 -17.82 -7.02
N GLU A 857 -41.00 -16.95 -6.60
CA GLU A 857 -42.07 -16.42 -7.44
C GLU A 857 -41.51 -15.63 -8.63
N ARG A 858 -40.51 -14.75 -8.40
CA ARG A 858 -39.88 -13.95 -9.47
C ARG A 858 -39.33 -14.82 -10.61
N PHE A 859 -38.69 -15.93 -10.27
CA PHE A 859 -38.02 -16.79 -11.25
C PHE A 859 -38.84 -18.02 -11.66
N GLY A 860 -40.03 -18.24 -11.07
CA GLY A 860 -40.86 -19.41 -11.33
C GLY A 860 -40.27 -20.72 -10.78
N LEU A 861 -39.50 -20.63 -9.69
CA LEU A 861 -38.82 -21.75 -9.05
C LEU A 861 -39.63 -22.31 -7.87
N GLY A 862 -39.30 -23.53 -7.43
CA GLY A 862 -39.79 -24.06 -6.16
C GLY A 862 -39.13 -23.34 -4.98
N THR A 863 -39.90 -23.06 -3.93
CA THR A 863 -39.40 -22.41 -2.69
C THR A 863 -38.26 -23.21 -2.06
N ALA A 864 -38.35 -24.54 -2.00
CA ALA A 864 -37.31 -25.40 -1.44
C ALA A 864 -35.98 -25.37 -2.24
N VAL A 865 -36.06 -25.28 -3.58
CA VAL A 865 -34.87 -25.18 -4.44
C VAL A 865 -34.18 -23.83 -4.24
N THR A 866 -34.99 -22.77 -4.14
CA THR A 866 -34.52 -21.41 -3.89
C THR A 866 -33.85 -21.30 -2.52
N ASP A 867 -34.47 -21.86 -1.48
CA ASP A 867 -33.94 -21.84 -0.13
C ASP A 867 -32.61 -22.61 -0.03
N GLY A 868 -32.52 -23.81 -0.62
CA GLY A 868 -31.27 -24.57 -0.66
C GLY A 868 -30.14 -23.84 -1.42
N ALA A 869 -30.46 -23.03 -2.43
CA ALA A 869 -29.47 -22.19 -3.12
C ALA A 869 -29.04 -20.97 -2.29
N LEU A 870 -29.99 -20.31 -1.61
CA LEU A 870 -29.71 -19.20 -0.69
C LEU A 870 -28.87 -19.64 0.52
N GLN A 871 -29.10 -20.85 1.04
CA GLN A 871 -28.27 -21.44 2.10
C GLN A 871 -26.82 -21.64 1.65
N ARG A 872 -26.58 -22.12 0.41
CA ARG A 872 -25.22 -22.22 -0.14
C ARG A 872 -24.57 -20.84 -0.30
N LEU A 873 -25.32 -19.84 -0.77
CA LEU A 873 -24.83 -18.47 -0.87
C LEU A 873 -24.51 -17.88 0.51
N SER A 874 -25.27 -18.23 1.54
CA SER A 874 -25.02 -17.84 2.92
C SER A 874 -23.78 -18.50 3.51
N ALA A 875 -23.56 -19.79 3.22
CA ALA A 875 -22.34 -20.49 3.61
C ALA A 875 -21.08 -19.87 2.98
N SER A 876 -21.20 -19.32 1.76
CA SER A 876 -20.13 -18.55 1.11
C SER A 876 -20.03 -17.08 1.57
N GLY A 877 -20.88 -16.63 2.51
CA GLY A 877 -20.89 -15.27 3.04
C GLY A 877 -21.45 -14.19 2.10
N ARG A 878 -22.06 -14.56 0.97
CA ARG A 878 -22.65 -13.61 0.00
C ARG A 878 -23.99 -13.05 0.48
N THR A 879 -24.82 -13.91 1.05
CA THR A 879 -26.11 -13.55 1.65
C THR A 879 -26.08 -13.79 3.16
N VAL A 880 -26.94 -13.08 3.89
CA VAL A 880 -27.13 -13.23 5.33
C VAL A 880 -28.59 -13.56 5.58
N GLN A 881 -28.83 -14.51 6.48
CA GLN A 881 -30.15 -14.93 6.91
C GLN A 881 -30.53 -14.23 8.22
N GLY A 882 -31.76 -13.75 8.35
CA GLY A 882 -32.24 -13.08 9.57
C GLY A 882 -33.60 -12.43 9.42
N GLU A 883 -34.05 -11.73 10.46
CA GLU A 883 -35.25 -10.87 10.43
C GLU A 883 -34.80 -9.42 10.28
N PHE A 884 -35.04 -8.79 9.13
CA PHE A 884 -34.49 -7.47 8.83
C PHE A 884 -35.57 -6.40 8.65
N HIS A 885 -36.74 -6.75 8.12
CA HIS A 885 -37.85 -5.81 8.02
C HIS A 885 -38.49 -5.52 9.39
N PRO A 886 -38.69 -4.25 9.80
CA PRO A 886 -39.32 -3.90 11.07
C PRO A 886 -40.75 -4.43 11.26
N ALA A 887 -41.46 -4.70 10.16
CA ALA A 887 -42.82 -5.24 10.15
C ALA A 887 -42.92 -6.64 9.50
N GLY A 888 -41.79 -7.27 9.18
CA GLY A 888 -41.74 -8.57 8.53
C GLY A 888 -42.01 -9.71 9.51
N ILE A 889 -42.62 -10.80 9.01
CA ILE A 889 -42.79 -12.05 9.78
C ILE A 889 -42.07 -13.16 9.02
N GLY A 890 -41.13 -13.82 9.70
CA GLY A 890 -40.40 -14.96 9.18
C GLY A 890 -39.00 -14.64 8.67
N GLN A 891 -38.32 -15.67 8.21
CA GLN A 891 -36.91 -15.64 7.88
C GLN A 891 -36.66 -14.98 6.51
N GLU A 892 -35.83 -13.94 6.50
CA GLU A 892 -35.47 -13.17 5.32
C GLU A 892 -34.00 -13.38 4.97
N TRP A 893 -33.69 -13.01 3.73
CA TRP A 893 -32.36 -13.06 3.14
C TRP A 893 -31.99 -11.66 2.66
N CYS A 894 -30.73 -11.27 2.84
CA CYS A 894 -30.22 -9.98 2.35
C CYS A 894 -28.76 -10.15 1.89
N ASP A 895 -28.34 -9.42 0.87
CA ASP A 895 -26.91 -9.38 0.49
C ASP A 895 -26.08 -8.74 1.61
N ALA A 896 -24.91 -9.32 1.91
CA ALA A 896 -24.06 -8.86 3.02
C ALA A 896 -23.55 -7.41 2.84
N THR A 897 -23.42 -6.94 1.60
CA THR A 897 -22.99 -5.58 1.25
C THR A 897 -24.15 -4.60 1.35
N VAL A 898 -25.34 -4.99 0.89
CA VAL A 898 -26.59 -4.23 1.03
C VAL A 898 -26.91 -4.02 2.51
N LEU A 899 -26.85 -5.08 3.32
CA LEU A 899 -27.11 -5.02 4.76
C LEU A 899 -26.11 -4.08 5.48
N ARG A 900 -24.82 -4.14 5.15
CA ARG A 900 -23.82 -3.19 5.68
C ARG A 900 -24.12 -1.75 5.30
N ARG A 901 -24.56 -1.50 4.06
CA ARG A 901 -24.92 -0.15 3.58
C ARG A 901 -26.16 0.38 4.31
N LEU A 902 -27.16 -0.48 4.49
CA LEU A 902 -28.38 -0.20 5.24
C LEU A 902 -28.04 0.17 6.69
N ARG A 903 -27.34 -0.71 7.42
CA ARG A 903 -26.90 -0.47 8.81
C ARG A 903 -26.16 0.87 8.98
N ARG A 904 -25.22 1.17 8.07
CA ARG A 904 -24.44 2.41 8.14
C ARG A 904 -25.32 3.65 7.96
N ARG A 905 -26.28 3.62 7.03
CA ARG A 905 -27.19 4.75 6.79
C ARG A 905 -28.19 4.90 7.96
N SER A 906 -28.76 3.81 8.46
CA SER A 906 -29.67 3.85 9.62
C SER A 906 -28.95 4.36 10.88
N LEU A 907 -27.71 3.94 11.15
CA LEU A 907 -26.89 4.51 12.23
C LEU A 907 -26.56 6.00 12.02
N ALA A 908 -26.38 6.44 10.78
CA ALA A 908 -26.13 7.85 10.49
C ALA A 908 -27.38 8.71 10.73
N ALA A 909 -28.57 8.20 10.37
CA ALA A 909 -29.85 8.82 10.66
C ALA A 909 -30.08 8.94 12.17
N LEU A 910 -29.88 7.86 12.93
CA LEU A 910 -29.96 7.87 14.40
C LEU A 910 -28.96 8.84 15.06
N ARG A 911 -27.77 9.01 14.47
CA ARG A 911 -26.78 10.01 14.95
C ARG A 911 -27.17 11.45 14.63
N GLN A 912 -27.92 11.69 13.56
CA GLN A 912 -28.44 13.02 13.23
C GLN A 912 -29.53 13.47 14.22
N GLU A 913 -30.24 12.55 14.87
CA GLU A 913 -31.14 12.89 15.98
C GLU A 913 -30.41 13.41 17.23
N LEU A 914 -29.10 13.15 17.35
CA LEU A 914 -28.20 13.53 18.44
C LEU A 914 -27.18 14.61 18.04
N GLU A 915 -27.54 15.49 17.10
CA GLU A 915 -26.61 16.49 16.58
C GLU A 915 -26.20 17.53 17.65
N PRO A 916 -24.89 17.79 17.84
CA PRO A 916 -24.41 18.74 18.84
C PRO A 916 -24.90 20.17 18.55
N VAL A 917 -25.49 20.80 19.57
CA VAL A 917 -25.98 22.17 19.47
C VAL A 917 -24.83 23.19 19.49
N PRO A 918 -24.99 24.36 18.85
CA PRO A 918 -24.00 25.43 18.92
C PRO A 918 -23.71 25.84 20.38
N PRO A 919 -22.47 26.26 20.71
CA PRO A 919 -22.11 26.69 22.07
C PRO A 919 -23.03 27.76 22.66
N ALA A 920 -23.61 28.62 21.82
CA ALA A 920 -24.58 29.63 22.24
C ALA A 920 -25.88 29.02 22.81
N ALA A 921 -26.37 27.93 22.22
CA ALA A 921 -27.57 27.24 22.71
C ALA A 921 -27.31 26.59 24.07
N LEU A 922 -26.14 25.96 24.23
CA LEU A 922 -25.70 25.41 25.52
C LEU A 922 -25.55 26.51 26.58
N ALA A 923 -24.97 27.66 26.22
CA ALA A 923 -24.79 28.79 27.12
C ALA A 923 -26.12 29.39 27.59
N SER A 924 -27.17 29.38 26.77
CA SER A 924 -28.53 29.79 27.19
C SER A 924 -29.24 28.72 28.03
N PHE A 925 -29.07 27.45 27.68
CA PHE A 925 -29.72 26.34 28.38
C PHE A 925 -29.17 26.13 29.79
N LEU A 926 -27.85 26.15 29.98
CA LEU A 926 -27.22 25.78 31.25
C LEU A 926 -27.72 26.59 32.47
N PRO A 927 -27.82 27.94 32.43
CA PRO A 927 -28.37 28.70 33.54
C PRO A 927 -29.83 28.39 33.83
N GLN A 928 -30.64 28.13 32.80
CA GLN A 928 -32.04 27.76 32.96
C GLN A 928 -32.19 26.36 33.57
N TRP A 929 -31.43 25.39 33.05
CA TRP A 929 -31.39 24.03 33.54
C TRP A 929 -30.97 24.01 35.00
N GLN A 930 -29.87 24.66 35.35
CA GLN A 930 -29.34 24.73 36.72
C GLN A 930 -30.07 25.72 37.63
N HIS A 931 -31.20 26.28 37.20
CA HIS A 931 -32.06 27.18 37.98
C HIS A 931 -31.37 28.45 38.50
N PHE A 932 -30.41 29.00 37.77
CA PHE A 932 -29.73 30.25 38.13
C PHE A 932 -30.47 31.50 37.65
N GLY A 933 -30.20 32.64 38.29
CA GLY A 933 -30.68 33.95 37.87
C GLY A 933 -32.20 34.11 37.96
N SER A 934 -32.85 34.30 36.80
CA SER A 934 -34.31 34.45 36.67
C SER A 934 -35.10 33.15 36.82
N HIS A 935 -34.43 31.99 36.75
CA HIS A 935 -35.07 30.66 36.78
C HIS A 935 -34.99 29.96 38.15
N ARG A 936 -34.76 30.74 39.22
CA ARG A 936 -34.69 30.21 40.58
C ARG A 936 -36.01 29.60 41.03
N LEU A 937 -35.89 28.44 41.66
CA LEU A 937 -36.96 27.71 42.31
C LEU A 937 -37.40 28.44 43.60
N ARG A 938 -38.54 28.06 44.17
CA ARG A 938 -39.12 28.71 45.37
C ARG A 938 -39.70 27.66 46.31
N GLY A 939 -39.63 27.94 47.62
CA GLY A 939 -40.22 27.08 48.63
C GLY A 939 -39.46 25.76 48.83
N ILE A 940 -40.04 24.89 49.66
CA ILE A 940 -39.47 23.59 50.04
C ILE A 940 -39.47 22.61 48.86
N ASP A 941 -40.57 22.54 48.08
CA ASP A 941 -40.62 21.72 46.86
C ASP A 941 -39.55 22.14 45.83
N GLY A 942 -39.28 23.45 45.76
CA GLY A 942 -38.21 24.00 44.94
C GLY A 942 -36.81 23.60 45.45
N LEU A 943 -36.64 23.48 46.76
CA LEU A 943 -35.41 22.97 47.35
C LEU A 943 -35.24 21.47 47.07
N ALA A 944 -36.28 20.66 47.21
CA ALA A 944 -36.24 19.23 46.90
C ALA A 944 -35.84 18.99 45.43
N ARG A 945 -36.36 19.78 44.49
CA ARG A 945 -35.97 19.71 43.07
C ARG A 945 -34.56 20.22 42.79
N ALA A 946 -34.09 21.24 43.53
CA ALA A 946 -32.69 21.65 43.45
C ALA A 946 -31.75 20.55 43.97
N VAL A 947 -32.15 19.85 45.04
CA VAL A 947 -31.43 18.68 45.56
C VAL A 947 -31.46 17.56 44.54
N GLU A 948 -32.61 17.25 43.94
CA GLU A 948 -32.77 16.25 42.86
C GLU A 948 -31.74 16.44 41.73
N GLN A 949 -31.57 17.67 41.29
CA GLN A 949 -30.60 18.00 40.25
C GLN A 949 -29.14 17.92 40.69
N LEU A 950 -28.87 18.16 41.98
CA LEU A 950 -27.53 18.17 42.56
C LEU A 950 -27.11 16.83 43.19
N GLN A 951 -27.99 15.84 43.22
CA GLN A 951 -27.71 14.61 43.98
C GLN A 951 -26.42 13.95 43.52
N GLY A 952 -25.60 13.52 44.48
CA GLY A 952 -24.31 12.89 44.20
C GLY A 952 -23.16 13.85 43.87
N ALA A 953 -23.41 15.12 43.58
CA ALA A 953 -22.34 16.09 43.32
C ALA A 953 -21.66 16.53 44.64
N PRO A 954 -20.34 16.28 44.81
CA PRO A 954 -19.63 16.72 46.01
C PRO A 954 -19.47 18.23 46.00
N VAL A 955 -19.93 18.88 47.07
CA VAL A 955 -19.82 20.34 47.25
C VAL A 955 -19.22 20.67 48.63
N PRO A 956 -18.51 21.80 48.79
CA PRO A 956 -17.99 22.16 50.10
C PRO A 956 -19.14 22.46 51.07
N ALA A 957 -19.10 21.88 52.27
CA ALA A 957 -20.13 22.06 53.28
C ALA A 957 -20.30 23.54 53.63
N SER A 958 -19.21 24.30 53.68
CA SER A 958 -19.24 25.75 53.92
C SER A 958 -19.96 26.56 52.82
N ALA A 959 -20.03 26.03 51.59
CA ALA A 959 -20.60 26.70 50.42
C ALA A 959 -22.04 26.26 50.10
N LEU A 960 -22.44 25.07 50.56
CA LEU A 960 -23.76 24.48 50.25
C LEU A 960 -24.90 25.45 50.57
N GLU A 961 -25.00 25.89 51.82
CA GLU A 961 -26.09 26.75 52.29
C GLU A 961 -25.84 28.25 52.05
N LYS A 962 -24.58 28.65 51.78
CA LYS A 962 -24.22 30.07 51.57
C LYS A 962 -24.27 30.50 50.12
N LEU A 963 -23.93 29.60 49.20
CA LEU A 963 -23.74 29.92 47.79
C LEU A 963 -24.59 29.04 46.88
N ILE A 964 -24.62 27.73 47.12
CA ILE A 964 -25.15 26.76 46.15
C ILE A 964 -26.68 26.72 46.15
N LEU A 965 -27.29 26.50 47.32
CA LEU A 965 -28.75 26.46 47.48
C LEU A 965 -29.38 27.86 47.31
N PRO A 966 -28.86 28.95 47.90
CA PRO A 966 -29.44 30.30 47.69
C PRO A 966 -29.38 30.80 46.24
N SER A 967 -28.42 30.31 45.44
CA SER A 967 -28.33 30.67 44.02
C SER A 967 -29.37 29.98 43.15
N ARG A 968 -29.97 28.88 43.63
CA ARG A 968 -30.99 28.07 42.94
C ARG A 968 -32.39 28.24 43.51
N VAL A 969 -32.50 28.53 44.80
CA VAL A 969 -33.78 28.67 45.51
C VAL A 969 -33.90 30.09 46.06
N LEU A 970 -34.88 30.83 45.58
CA LEU A 970 -35.15 32.19 46.02
C LEU A 970 -35.68 32.18 47.46
N GLY A 971 -35.01 32.93 48.34
CA GLY A 971 -35.42 33.04 49.75
C GLY A 971 -35.06 31.82 50.60
N TYR A 972 -34.07 31.02 50.18
CA TYR A 972 -33.55 29.90 50.97
C TYR A 972 -33.22 30.31 52.41
N THR A 973 -33.71 29.52 53.37
CA THR A 973 -33.30 29.57 54.77
C THR A 973 -32.89 28.17 55.23
N PRO A 974 -31.93 28.02 56.16
CA PRO A 974 -31.49 26.71 56.65
C PRO A 974 -32.64 25.83 57.16
N ALA A 975 -33.66 26.44 57.75
CA ALA A 975 -34.87 25.76 58.22
C ALA A 975 -35.57 24.93 57.13
N MET A 976 -35.45 25.30 55.85
CA MET A 976 -36.03 24.53 54.73
C MET A 976 -35.30 23.21 54.50
N LEU A 977 -33.96 23.20 54.64
CA LEU A 977 -33.16 21.99 54.52
C LEU A 977 -33.27 21.16 55.80
N ASP A 978 -33.35 21.81 56.96
CA ASP A 978 -33.62 21.15 58.24
C ASP A 978 -34.96 20.41 58.19
N GLU A 979 -36.00 21.00 57.59
CA GLU A 979 -37.30 20.36 57.43
C GLU A 979 -37.18 19.08 56.57
N LEU A 980 -36.58 19.16 55.38
CA LEU A 980 -36.40 18.02 54.47
C LEU A 980 -35.50 16.92 55.04
N THR A 981 -34.49 17.28 55.83
CA THR A 981 -33.59 16.32 56.46
C THR A 981 -34.21 15.70 57.72
N THR A 982 -35.02 16.45 58.47
CA THR A 982 -35.75 15.95 59.65
C THR A 982 -36.91 15.04 59.27
N THR A 983 -37.63 15.31 58.17
CA THR A 983 -38.65 14.41 57.63
C THR A 983 -38.05 13.15 57.02
N GLY A 984 -36.74 13.13 56.78
CA GLY A 984 -36.02 12.03 56.16
C GLY A 984 -36.19 11.97 54.63
N GLU A 985 -36.69 13.03 53.99
CA GLU A 985 -36.82 13.12 52.53
C GLU A 985 -35.47 13.36 51.85
N VAL A 986 -34.57 14.10 52.51
CA VAL A 986 -33.21 14.35 52.05
C VAL A 986 -32.21 13.77 53.04
N VAL A 987 -31.24 13.01 52.52
CA VAL A 987 -30.08 12.52 53.27
C VAL A 987 -28.81 13.18 52.75
N TRP A 988 -27.81 13.31 53.61
CA TRP A 988 -26.50 13.84 53.21
C TRP A 988 -25.40 12.83 53.57
N ALA A 989 -24.35 12.81 52.78
CA ALA A 989 -23.16 12.00 53.04
C ALA A 989 -21.90 12.84 52.86
N GLY A 990 -20.89 12.56 53.68
CA GLY A 990 -19.55 13.11 53.49
C GLY A 990 -18.86 12.48 52.28
N ALA A 991 -18.24 13.30 51.44
CA ALA A 991 -17.54 12.90 50.22
C ALA A 991 -16.01 13.15 50.30
N GLY A 992 -15.47 13.41 51.51
CA GLY A 992 -14.05 13.59 51.76
C GLY A 992 -13.71 14.87 52.54
N ALA A 993 -12.45 15.01 52.96
CA ALA A 993 -11.98 16.17 53.71
C ALA A 993 -11.46 17.28 52.79
N LEU A 994 -11.64 18.54 53.19
CA LEU A 994 -10.98 19.71 52.62
C LEU A 994 -9.96 20.26 53.63
N PRO A 995 -8.87 20.93 53.18
CA PRO A 995 -7.93 21.57 54.10
C PRO A 995 -8.64 22.57 55.03
N GLY A 996 -8.36 22.49 56.34
CA GLY A 996 -8.98 23.36 57.36
C GLY A 996 -10.11 22.66 58.13
N LYS A 997 -11.16 23.41 58.49
CA LYS A 997 -12.36 22.90 59.21
C LYS A 997 -13.56 22.67 58.27
N ASP A 998 -13.31 22.36 56.99
CA ASP A 998 -14.34 22.18 55.96
C ASP A 998 -14.27 20.75 55.36
N GLY A 999 -15.33 20.33 54.67
CA GLY A 999 -15.42 19.00 54.08
C GLY A 999 -16.31 19.00 52.85
N TRP A 1000 -16.13 17.98 52.00
CA TRP A 1000 -17.04 17.73 50.89
C TRP A 1000 -18.27 16.99 51.40
N VAL A 1001 -19.44 17.44 50.99
CA VAL A 1001 -20.73 16.79 51.26
C VAL A 1001 -21.53 16.67 49.97
N SER A 1002 -22.34 15.63 49.87
CA SER A 1002 -23.31 15.45 48.80
C SER A 1002 -24.69 15.24 49.41
N LEU A 1003 -25.72 15.79 48.77
CA LEU A 1003 -27.12 15.58 49.14
C LEU A 1003 -27.74 14.49 48.26
N TYR A 1004 -28.76 13.81 48.77
CA TYR A 1004 -29.52 12.79 48.06
C TYR A 1004 -30.96 12.83 48.53
N LEU A 1005 -31.91 12.51 47.65
CA LEU A 1005 -33.26 12.16 48.08
C LEU A 1005 -33.23 10.73 48.63
N ALA A 1006 -34.01 10.46 49.68
CA ALA A 1006 -33.98 9.17 50.37
C ALA A 1006 -34.30 7.98 49.44
N ASP A 1007 -35.22 8.17 48.47
CA ASP A 1007 -35.61 7.13 47.52
C ASP A 1007 -34.49 6.73 46.54
N SER A 1008 -33.64 7.69 46.15
CA SER A 1008 -32.52 7.49 45.22
C SER A 1008 -31.19 7.23 45.92
N ALA A 1009 -31.10 7.49 47.23
CA ALA A 1009 -29.89 7.31 48.01
C ALA A 1009 -29.29 5.89 47.92
N PRO A 1010 -30.05 4.77 47.97
CA PRO A 1010 -29.48 3.43 47.84
C PRO A 1010 -28.83 3.14 46.48
N LEU A 1011 -29.21 3.88 45.43
CA LEU A 1011 -28.66 3.71 44.07
C LEU A 1011 -27.45 4.62 43.82
N LEU A 1012 -27.40 5.78 44.49
CA LEU A 1012 -26.42 6.83 44.21
C LEU A 1012 -25.33 6.96 45.29
N LEU A 1013 -25.57 6.52 46.51
CA LEU A 1013 -24.56 6.56 47.57
C LEU A 1013 -23.45 5.55 47.26
N PRO A 1014 -22.17 5.96 47.32
CA PRO A 1014 -21.06 5.03 47.24
C PRO A 1014 -21.12 4.06 48.44
N PRO A 1015 -20.71 2.79 48.26
CA PRO A 1015 -20.65 1.85 49.37
C PRO A 1015 -19.72 2.40 50.46
N PRO A 1016 -20.09 2.29 51.75
CA PRO A 1016 -19.28 2.81 52.83
C PRO A 1016 -17.89 2.15 52.83
N HIS A 1017 -16.84 2.94 53.00
CA HIS A 1017 -15.51 2.39 53.15
C HIS A 1017 -15.43 1.55 54.44
N PRO A 1018 -14.72 0.41 54.43
CA PRO A 1018 -14.51 -0.39 55.64
C PRO A 1018 -13.78 0.46 56.68
N LEU A 1019 -14.37 0.58 57.87
CA LEU A 1019 -13.91 1.46 58.94
C LEU A 1019 -13.57 0.61 60.17
N GLU A 1020 -12.31 0.68 60.63
CA GLU A 1020 -11.94 0.11 61.93
C GLU A 1020 -12.49 1.03 63.03
N LEU A 1021 -13.38 0.50 63.87
CA LEU A 1021 -13.98 1.27 64.95
C LEU A 1021 -12.93 1.55 66.02
N SER A 1022 -12.71 2.83 66.33
CA SER A 1022 -11.95 3.22 67.50
C SER A 1022 -12.85 3.13 68.74
N ALA A 1023 -12.28 3.10 69.95
CA ALA A 1023 -13.05 3.16 71.19
C ALA A 1023 -13.99 4.38 71.27
N LEU A 1024 -13.63 5.49 70.61
CA LEU A 1024 -14.50 6.66 70.47
C LEU A 1024 -15.69 6.38 69.54
N HIS A 1025 -15.45 5.71 68.40
CA HIS A 1025 -16.51 5.32 67.46
C HIS A 1025 -17.51 4.36 68.13
N GLU A 1026 -17.02 3.37 68.87
CA GLU A 1026 -17.87 2.44 69.63
C GLU A 1026 -18.68 3.16 70.71
N SER A 1027 -18.07 4.11 71.43
CA SER A 1027 -18.76 4.90 72.45
C SER A 1027 -19.87 5.78 71.86
N VAL A 1028 -19.62 6.40 70.71
CA VAL A 1028 -20.62 7.20 69.97
C VAL A 1028 -21.76 6.30 69.46
N LEU A 1029 -21.45 5.18 68.83
CA LEU A 1029 -22.46 4.21 68.35
C LEU A 1029 -23.30 3.65 69.49
N THR A 1030 -22.70 3.36 70.65
CA THR A 1030 -23.41 2.89 71.85
C THR A 1030 -24.32 3.98 72.44
N THR A 1031 -23.91 5.25 72.36
CA THR A 1031 -24.72 6.37 72.82
C THR A 1031 -25.91 6.63 71.87
N LEU A 1032 -25.71 6.43 70.56
CA LEU A 1032 -26.72 6.62 69.52
C LEU A 1032 -27.62 5.38 69.30
N SER A 1033 -27.31 4.21 69.86
CA SER A 1033 -28.07 2.97 69.63
C SER A 1033 -29.50 2.98 70.23
N GLY A 1034 -29.85 4.01 70.99
CA GLY A 1034 -31.20 4.22 71.55
C GLY A 1034 -32.14 5.07 70.69
N GLY A 1035 -31.67 5.58 69.54
CA GLY A 1035 -32.36 6.59 68.73
C GLY A 1035 -31.84 8.00 69.00
#